data_AF-A0A0E0M2J7-F1
#
_entry.id   AF-A0A0E0M2J7-F1
#
_cell.length_a   1.000
_cell.length_b   1.000
_cell.length_c   1.000
_cell.angle_alpha   90.00
_cell.angle_beta   90.00
_cell.angle_gamma   90.00
#
_symmetry.space_group_name_H-M   'P 1'
#
loop_
_entity.id
_entity.type
_entity.pdbx_description
1 polymer ?
#
loop_
_entity_poly.entity_id
_entity_poly.type
_entity_poly.pdbx_seq_one_letter_code
_entity_poly.pdbx_strand_id
1 'polypeptide(L)'
;MDDDGETTRPSLELHKLPTLADDGHNAVAAIPNPITHHPLYHPSPSFFISPTDVVLRDILFDASSSAAGEQRRRVAAYHRAGPRREVAFDAATVRAAVVTCGGLCPGMNTVVRELVVGLSELYGVRSGGVFGVRNGYRGFYSEDVVPLDPATVEHWHKRGGTVLGTSRGGFDLARIVDAIERHGFNQVYAVGGDGTMRGAARIHGEVRRRRLAVAVAGIPKTVDNDVGVIDRSFGFHTAVEVAQQAIAAGHVEAESAANGVGLVKLMGRSAGHIALHATLSSRDVDCCLIPEEDFYLRGSGGLFDFLYHRIKKNGHAVVVVAEGAGQRLISTTTTTTTSAAGAGDESGNEAFLDVGAWLKAELKAWWEEEHAGELFTVKYIDPTYMIRAVPANAGDNMYCTLVAHSAIHGVMAGYTGFVAGPINGNYAYIPMDEVAEAKNPVDTKDHKWAWSFVVYLGSHSHGSGGAALASNQERAMNSHYEFLGSVLGSEQKAKDAIFYSYTKYINGFAATLEEEEAMEISKHPSVISVFPNRGHRLHTTRSWEFLGMEKDGRIRAYSIWAKARFGEGVIIGNLDTGVWPEAGSFSDDGMGPAPARWRGICQDQASDDAQNNEGWLYMLTEQSELDFGSRDVKLIGARYFNKGYLSTVGQAANPASTRDTDGHGTHTLSTAAGRFVPGANLFGYGNGTAKGGAPGAHVAAYKVCWRPVNGSECFDADIIAAFDAAIHDGVDVLSVSLGGAPAEYFRDGVAVGSFHAVRHGVTVVCSAGNSGPDAGTVSNTAPWLVTVGASTMDREFPAYLVLGNNKKIKGQSLSPVRLPGGKNYPLISSEQAKAANATASQARLCMEGSLEKGKVAGKIVVCMRGKNARVEKGEAVRRAGGVGLVLANDEATGNEMIADAHVLPATHVTYSDGVALLAYLDSTRSPSGYITVPNTALDTKPAPFMAAFSSQGPNTVTPQILKPDITAPGVSILAAFTGLAGPTGLAFDSRRVLFNSESGTSMSCPHVAGIAGLLKALHPTWSPAAIKSAIMTTARVQDNMRRPMSNSSFLRATPFSYGAGHVQPGRAADPGLVYDMNATDYLGFLCALGYNSSVIATFMASGQPSYACPARPVRPEDLNYPSFALPHLSPSGGARTVTRRVRNVGAAPAAYEARVDEPHGVSVAVRPSRLEFTAVGEELEFAVTFRAKEGSFLAGEYVFGRLVWSDARGGGRHRVRSPVVVRVVDKKTRKNGLPIS
;
A
#
# COMPACT_ATOMS: atom_id res chain seq x y z
N MET A 1 -1.49 29.63 -30.75
CA MET A 1 -0.03 29.46 -30.84
C MET A 1 0.18 28.07 -31.34
N ASP A 2 0.33 27.94 -32.65
CA ASP A 2 0.70 26.69 -33.32
C ASP A 2 2.18 26.44 -33.02
N ASP A 3 2.47 25.38 -32.25
CA ASP A 3 3.73 24.63 -32.29
C ASP A 3 3.47 23.24 -31.69
N ASP A 4 2.71 22.42 -32.43
CA ASP A 4 2.49 21.00 -32.13
C ASP A 4 3.75 20.21 -32.50
N GLY A 5 4.59 19.94 -31.50
CA GLY A 5 5.60 18.89 -31.60
C GLY A 5 4.92 17.52 -31.65
N GLU A 6 4.63 17.02 -32.84
CA GLU A 6 4.10 15.68 -33.09
C GLU A 6 4.98 14.60 -32.42
N THR A 7 4.53 14.05 -31.30
CA THR A 7 4.87 12.66 -30.94
C THR A 7 4.27 11.75 -32.01
N THR A 8 5.07 11.38 -32.99
CA THR A 8 4.67 10.48 -34.09
C THR A 8 4.36 9.09 -33.53
N ARG A 9 3.11 8.65 -33.67
CA ARG A 9 2.64 7.33 -33.22
C ARG A 9 3.38 6.24 -34.02
N PRO A 10 3.79 5.11 -33.38
CA PRO A 10 4.42 4.01 -34.11
C PRO A 10 3.45 3.43 -35.15
N SER A 11 3.96 3.13 -36.34
CA SER A 11 3.18 2.50 -37.41
C SER A 11 2.92 1.02 -37.08
N LEU A 12 1.66 0.61 -37.14
CA LEU A 12 1.23 -0.78 -36.91
C LEU A 12 1.52 -1.64 -38.14
N GLU A 13 2.07 -2.84 -37.92
CA GLU A 13 2.23 -3.88 -38.94
C GLU A 13 1.33 -5.06 -38.60
N LEU A 14 0.20 -5.18 -39.31
CA LEU A 14 -0.70 -6.31 -39.16
C LEU A 14 -0.13 -7.53 -39.89
N HIS A 15 0.22 -8.57 -39.13
CA HIS A 15 0.57 -9.88 -39.65
C HIS A 15 -0.70 -10.53 -40.20
N LYS A 16 -0.85 -10.47 -41.53
CA LYS A 16 -2.01 -11.03 -42.23
C LYS A 16 -2.03 -12.56 -42.10
N LEU A 17 -3.22 -13.11 -41.94
CA LEU A 17 -3.43 -14.54 -41.89
C LEU A 17 -3.91 -15.08 -43.24
N PRO A 18 -3.43 -16.25 -43.67
CA PRO A 18 -4.00 -16.94 -44.82
C PRO A 18 -5.47 -17.29 -44.60
N THR A 19 -6.28 -17.11 -45.63
CA THR A 19 -7.66 -17.60 -45.68
C THR A 19 -7.80 -18.63 -46.80
N LEU A 20 -8.81 -19.50 -46.70
CA LEU A 20 -9.11 -20.47 -47.77
C LEU A 20 -9.39 -19.80 -49.14
N ALA A 21 -9.83 -18.54 -49.14
CA ALA A 21 -10.04 -17.76 -50.36
C ALA A 21 -8.72 -17.33 -51.02
N ASP A 22 -7.66 -17.09 -50.25
CA ASP A 22 -6.34 -16.69 -50.76
C ASP A 22 -5.61 -17.84 -51.48
N ASP A 23 -6.03 -19.09 -51.26
CA ASP A 23 -5.38 -20.29 -51.78
C ASP A 23 -5.95 -20.77 -53.14
N GLY A 24 -6.72 -19.92 -53.82
CA GLY A 24 -7.19 -20.16 -55.18
C GLY A 24 -8.47 -21.01 -55.27
N HIS A 25 -9.16 -21.20 -54.16
CA HIS A 25 -10.51 -21.78 -54.14
C HIS A 25 -11.54 -20.70 -54.44
N ASN A 26 -12.28 -20.84 -55.54
CA ASN A 26 -13.35 -19.91 -55.92
C ASN A 26 -14.31 -19.70 -54.73
N ALA A 27 -14.34 -18.47 -54.21
CA ALA A 27 -15.26 -17.92 -53.22
C ALA A 27 -16.03 -18.98 -52.41
N VAL A 28 -15.42 -19.49 -51.34
CA VAL A 28 -16.18 -20.20 -50.31
C VAL A 28 -17.25 -19.22 -49.82
N ALA A 29 -18.53 -19.54 -50.09
CA ALA A 29 -19.63 -18.61 -49.81
C ALA A 29 -19.63 -18.26 -48.33
N ALA A 30 -19.59 -16.95 -48.01
CA ALA A 30 -19.74 -16.48 -46.66
C ALA A 30 -21.16 -16.82 -46.20
N ILE A 31 -21.29 -17.78 -45.28
CA ILE A 31 -22.57 -18.20 -44.73
C ILE A 31 -22.74 -17.63 -43.32
N PRO A 32 -23.98 -17.30 -42.90
CA PRO A 32 -24.22 -16.80 -41.55
C PRO A 32 -23.70 -17.77 -40.49
N ASN A 33 -23.04 -17.25 -39.46
CA ASN A 33 -22.53 -18.09 -38.38
C ASN A 33 -23.70 -18.77 -37.64
N PRO A 34 -23.74 -20.11 -37.52
CA PRO A 34 -24.79 -20.85 -36.82
C PRO A 34 -25.06 -20.37 -35.38
N ILE A 35 -24.04 -19.84 -34.70
CA ILE A 35 -24.15 -19.30 -33.34
C ILE A 35 -25.19 -18.16 -33.27
N THR A 36 -25.42 -17.43 -34.38
CA THR A 36 -26.42 -16.34 -34.47
C THR A 36 -27.83 -16.82 -34.14
N HIS A 37 -28.12 -18.10 -34.40
CA HIS A 37 -29.42 -18.72 -34.19
C HIS A 37 -29.35 -19.90 -33.20
N HIS A 38 -28.37 -19.87 -32.29
CA HIS A 38 -28.18 -20.94 -31.32
C HIS A 38 -29.41 -21.08 -30.39
N PRO A 39 -29.98 -22.29 -30.22
CA PRO A 39 -31.27 -22.47 -29.53
C PRO A 39 -31.25 -22.11 -28.04
N LEU A 40 -30.06 -22.09 -27.42
CA LEU A 40 -29.88 -21.77 -25.99
C LEU A 40 -29.25 -20.41 -25.75
N TYR A 41 -28.87 -19.67 -26.80
CA TYR A 41 -28.08 -18.45 -26.66
C TYR A 41 -28.32 -17.47 -27.82
N HIS A 42 -28.76 -16.26 -27.49
CA HIS A 42 -28.89 -15.17 -28.47
C HIS A 42 -27.72 -14.18 -28.33
N PRO A 43 -26.74 -14.18 -29.24
CA PRO A 43 -25.59 -13.28 -29.15
C PRO A 43 -25.98 -11.82 -29.39
N SER A 44 -25.43 -10.90 -28.60
CA SER A 44 -25.54 -9.45 -28.87
C SER A 44 -24.78 -9.06 -30.14
N PRO A 45 -25.07 -7.92 -30.78
CA PRO A 45 -24.33 -7.44 -31.94
C PRO A 45 -22.81 -7.26 -31.71
N SER A 46 -22.41 -7.05 -30.45
CA SER A 46 -21.02 -6.92 -29.97
C SER A 46 -20.33 -8.24 -29.64
N PHE A 47 -21.03 -9.38 -29.74
CA PHE A 47 -20.46 -10.71 -29.53
C PHE A 47 -19.46 -11.11 -30.62
N PHE A 48 -19.73 -10.71 -31.87
CA PHE A 48 -18.87 -11.03 -33.01
C PHE A 48 -17.71 -10.05 -33.12
N ILE A 49 -16.51 -10.59 -33.30
CA ILE A 49 -15.27 -9.83 -33.42
C ILE A 49 -15.14 -9.26 -34.83
N SER A 50 -14.78 -7.97 -34.93
CA SER A 50 -14.53 -7.34 -36.22
C SER A 50 -13.28 -7.94 -36.89
N PRO A 51 -13.27 -8.15 -38.22
CA PRO A 51 -12.05 -8.52 -38.94
C PRO A 51 -10.89 -7.53 -38.76
N THR A 52 -11.20 -6.27 -38.40
CA THR A 52 -10.23 -5.20 -38.13
C THR A 52 -9.73 -5.16 -36.69
N ASP A 53 -10.26 -5.98 -35.79
CA ASP A 53 -9.79 -6.04 -34.41
C ASP A 53 -8.43 -6.74 -34.36
N VAL A 54 -7.44 -6.06 -33.77
CA VAL A 54 -6.06 -6.56 -33.68
C VAL A 54 -5.56 -6.51 -32.23
N VAL A 55 -4.63 -7.40 -31.93
CA VAL A 55 -3.89 -7.49 -30.66
C VAL A 55 -2.44 -7.16 -30.93
N LEU A 56 -1.88 -6.20 -30.18
CA LEU A 56 -0.48 -5.78 -30.32
C LEU A 56 0.45 -6.76 -29.62
N ARG A 57 1.56 -7.12 -30.27
CA ARG A 57 2.62 -7.96 -29.70
C ARG A 57 3.36 -7.24 -28.58
N ASP A 58 3.80 -6.02 -28.85
CA ASP A 58 4.57 -5.20 -27.91
C ASP A 58 3.71 -4.02 -27.47
N ILE A 59 3.39 -3.97 -26.17
CA ILE A 59 2.66 -2.84 -25.54
C ILE A 59 3.59 -1.89 -24.77
N LEU A 60 4.88 -2.19 -24.77
CA LEU A 60 5.93 -1.36 -24.18
C LEU A 60 6.73 -0.74 -25.32
N PHE A 61 6.82 0.59 -25.32
CA PHE A 61 7.51 1.36 -26.33
C PHE A 61 8.55 2.25 -25.67
N ASP A 62 9.79 2.16 -26.11
CA ASP A 62 10.85 3.06 -25.67
C ASP A 62 10.75 4.39 -26.43
N ALA A 63 10.23 5.42 -25.77
CA ALA A 63 10.09 6.75 -26.36
C ALA A 63 11.42 7.39 -26.79
N SER A 64 12.56 6.90 -26.27
CA SER A 64 13.90 7.43 -26.57
C SER A 64 14.55 6.82 -27.82
N SER A 65 14.04 5.68 -28.32
CA SER A 65 14.61 4.99 -29.49
C SER A 65 14.27 5.65 -30.83
N SER A 66 13.61 6.81 -30.82
CA SER A 66 13.30 7.62 -32.00
C SER A 66 14.46 8.52 -32.46
N ALA A 67 15.57 8.56 -31.69
CA ALA A 67 16.70 9.45 -31.93
C ALA A 67 17.92 8.80 -32.61
N ALA A 68 17.96 7.47 -32.73
CA ALA A 68 18.97 6.76 -33.52
C ALA A 68 18.33 6.36 -34.85
N GLY A 69 19.01 6.59 -35.98
CA GLY A 69 18.52 6.33 -37.34
C GLY A 69 18.22 4.87 -37.71
N GLU A 70 17.80 4.04 -36.75
CA GLU A 70 17.27 2.71 -36.98
C GLU A 70 15.81 2.80 -37.44
N GLN A 71 15.50 2.03 -38.49
CA GLN A 71 14.17 1.85 -39.08
C GLN A 71 13.04 1.95 -38.04
N ARG A 72 12.07 2.84 -38.28
CA ARG A 72 10.77 2.92 -37.57
C ARG A 72 10.33 1.51 -37.14
N ARG A 73 10.52 1.16 -35.88
CA ARG A 73 10.18 -0.18 -35.37
C ARG A 73 8.66 -0.30 -35.44
N ARG A 74 8.17 -1.05 -36.41
CA ARG A 74 6.75 -1.29 -36.61
C ARG A 74 6.26 -2.21 -35.49
N VAL A 75 5.16 -1.84 -34.85
CA VAL A 75 4.58 -2.67 -33.79
C VAL A 75 3.79 -3.78 -34.47
N ALA A 76 4.23 -5.02 -34.30
CA ALA A 76 3.54 -6.19 -34.82
C ALA A 76 2.15 -6.30 -34.17
N ALA A 77 1.15 -6.54 -35.00
CA ALA A 77 -0.23 -6.72 -34.60
C ALA A 77 -0.79 -8.00 -35.24
N TYR A 78 -1.60 -8.73 -34.49
CA TYR A 78 -2.23 -9.98 -34.92
C TYR A 78 -3.75 -9.84 -34.89
N HIS A 79 -4.47 -10.57 -35.73
CA HIS A 79 -5.94 -10.54 -35.67
C HIS A 79 -6.44 -11.10 -34.35
N ARG A 80 -7.40 -10.41 -33.73
CA ARG A 80 -8.05 -10.85 -32.50
C ARG A 80 -8.85 -12.13 -32.75
N ALA A 81 -8.64 -13.12 -31.90
CA ALA A 81 -9.37 -14.37 -31.95
C ALA A 81 -10.81 -14.20 -31.45
N GLY A 82 -11.72 -15.04 -31.96
CA GLY A 82 -13.13 -15.05 -31.56
C GLY A 82 -14.11 -15.23 -32.72
N PRO A 83 -15.42 -15.32 -32.44
CA PRO A 83 -16.42 -15.65 -33.44
C PRO A 83 -16.58 -14.53 -34.48
N ARG A 84 -16.74 -14.91 -35.76
CA ARG A 84 -17.06 -14.00 -36.87
C ARG A 84 -18.54 -14.09 -37.22
N ARG A 85 -19.11 -13.02 -37.79
CA ARG A 85 -20.53 -12.99 -38.21
C ARG A 85 -20.83 -14.00 -39.31
N GLU A 86 -19.85 -14.24 -40.17
CA GLU A 86 -19.91 -15.18 -41.27
C GLU A 86 -18.83 -16.24 -41.09
N VAL A 87 -19.11 -17.45 -41.59
CA VAL A 87 -18.21 -18.60 -41.57
C VAL A 87 -18.02 -19.15 -42.98
N ALA A 88 -16.93 -19.87 -43.19
CA ALA A 88 -16.57 -20.51 -44.46
C ALA A 88 -16.97 -22.00 -44.51
N PHE A 89 -17.16 -22.65 -43.37
CA PHE A 89 -17.55 -24.06 -43.32
C PHE A 89 -19.02 -24.24 -42.91
N ASP A 90 -19.77 -24.95 -43.74
CA ASP A 90 -21.08 -25.49 -43.35
C ASP A 90 -20.86 -26.67 -42.40
N ALA A 91 -21.42 -26.56 -41.19
CA ALA A 91 -21.36 -27.57 -40.13
C ALA A 91 -21.80 -28.97 -40.59
N ALA A 92 -22.72 -29.08 -41.55
CA ALA A 92 -23.14 -30.37 -42.11
C ALA A 92 -22.02 -31.08 -42.89
N THR A 93 -21.06 -30.33 -43.42
CA THR A 93 -19.96 -30.82 -44.28
C THR A 93 -18.63 -30.93 -43.54
N VAL A 94 -18.54 -30.46 -42.29
CA VAL A 94 -17.30 -30.50 -41.51
C VAL A 94 -16.88 -31.95 -41.23
N ARG A 95 -15.61 -32.22 -41.53
CA ARG A 95 -14.87 -33.42 -41.14
C ARG A 95 -13.56 -32.98 -40.52
N ALA A 96 -13.57 -32.81 -39.20
CA ALA A 96 -12.44 -32.32 -38.43
C ALA A 96 -11.57 -33.46 -37.89
N ALA A 97 -10.27 -33.40 -38.12
CA ALA A 97 -9.28 -34.29 -37.53
C ALA A 97 -8.55 -33.58 -36.37
N VAL A 98 -8.58 -34.17 -35.18
CA VAL A 98 -7.87 -33.70 -33.99
C VAL A 98 -6.73 -34.67 -33.69
N VAL A 99 -5.51 -34.18 -33.61
CA VAL A 99 -4.32 -35.02 -33.33
C VAL A 99 -3.55 -34.46 -32.14
N THR A 100 -3.13 -35.34 -31.23
CA THR A 100 -2.24 -34.98 -30.11
C THR A 100 -0.86 -35.59 -30.30
N CYS A 101 0.18 -34.76 -30.27
CA CYS A 101 1.56 -35.15 -30.57
C CYS A 101 2.54 -34.73 -29.46
N GLY A 102 3.69 -35.41 -29.39
CA GLY A 102 4.77 -35.11 -28.46
C GLY A 102 4.51 -35.55 -27.02
N GLY A 103 5.32 -35.06 -26.07
CA GLY A 103 5.22 -35.46 -24.66
C GLY A 103 3.98 -34.90 -23.94
N LEU A 104 3.53 -35.60 -22.90
CA LEU A 104 2.35 -35.24 -22.11
C LEU A 104 2.47 -33.85 -21.47
N CYS A 105 1.32 -33.20 -21.29
CA CYS A 105 1.14 -31.92 -20.60
C CYS A 105 -0.26 -31.90 -19.95
N PRO A 106 -0.43 -31.33 -18.74
CA PRO A 106 -1.76 -31.11 -18.18
C PRO A 106 -2.63 -30.30 -19.15
N GLY A 107 -3.87 -30.73 -19.35
CA GLY A 107 -4.86 -30.01 -20.18
C GLY A 107 -4.99 -30.49 -21.64
N MET A 108 -4.17 -31.44 -22.11
CA MET A 108 -4.32 -32.00 -23.47
C MET A 108 -5.72 -32.59 -23.71
N ASN A 109 -6.22 -33.39 -22.76
CA ASN A 109 -7.56 -33.94 -22.79
C ASN A 109 -8.66 -32.87 -22.73
N THR A 110 -8.42 -31.78 -21.99
CA THR A 110 -9.34 -30.63 -21.95
C THR A 110 -9.42 -30.02 -23.34
N VAL A 111 -8.30 -29.69 -23.99
CA VAL A 111 -8.30 -29.15 -25.37
C VAL A 111 -9.09 -30.04 -26.35
N VAL A 112 -8.83 -31.36 -26.34
CA VAL A 112 -9.56 -32.28 -27.23
C VAL A 112 -11.07 -32.29 -26.93
N ARG A 113 -11.46 -32.30 -25.65
CA ARG A 113 -12.86 -32.20 -25.24
C ARG A 113 -13.50 -30.92 -25.77
N GLU A 114 -12.86 -29.77 -25.55
CA GLU A 114 -13.42 -28.47 -25.93
C GLU A 114 -13.49 -28.28 -27.45
N LEU A 115 -12.58 -28.90 -28.23
CA LEU A 115 -12.70 -28.96 -29.69
C LEU A 115 -13.95 -29.75 -30.13
N VAL A 116 -14.16 -30.94 -29.55
CA VAL A 116 -15.29 -31.81 -29.90
C VAL A 116 -16.62 -31.18 -29.47
N VAL A 117 -16.70 -30.72 -28.23
CA VAL A 117 -17.89 -30.06 -27.67
C VAL A 117 -18.17 -28.75 -28.41
N GLY A 118 -17.16 -27.90 -28.65
CA GLY A 118 -17.33 -26.63 -29.35
C GLY A 118 -17.79 -26.80 -30.79
N LEU A 119 -17.22 -27.75 -31.55
CA LEU A 119 -17.68 -28.03 -32.92
C LEU A 119 -19.12 -28.57 -32.94
N SER A 120 -19.45 -29.48 -32.02
CA SER A 120 -20.77 -30.11 -31.98
C SER A 120 -21.86 -29.16 -31.47
N GLU A 121 -21.63 -28.51 -30.33
CA GLU A 121 -22.65 -27.73 -29.63
C GLU A 121 -22.71 -26.28 -30.12
N LEU A 122 -21.57 -25.60 -30.32
CA LEU A 122 -21.59 -24.19 -30.76
C LEU A 122 -21.88 -24.06 -32.26
N TYR A 123 -21.31 -24.95 -33.08
CA TYR A 123 -21.40 -24.87 -34.53
C TYR A 123 -22.35 -25.87 -35.17
N GLY A 124 -22.87 -26.85 -34.42
CA GLY A 124 -23.82 -27.83 -34.94
C GLY A 124 -23.20 -28.89 -35.85
N VAL A 125 -21.89 -29.16 -35.73
CA VAL A 125 -21.24 -30.24 -36.49
C VAL A 125 -21.87 -31.58 -36.10
N ARG A 126 -22.33 -32.35 -37.10
CA ARG A 126 -23.08 -33.60 -36.88
C ARG A 126 -22.22 -34.65 -36.16
N SER A 127 -22.88 -35.54 -35.40
CA SER A 127 -22.23 -36.75 -34.87
C SER A 127 -21.57 -37.54 -36.00
N GLY A 128 -20.28 -37.84 -35.85
CA GLY A 128 -19.44 -38.41 -36.92
C GLY A 128 -18.73 -37.38 -37.82
N GLY A 129 -18.80 -36.08 -37.50
CA GLY A 129 -18.06 -35.01 -38.16
C GLY A 129 -16.72 -34.65 -37.50
N VAL A 130 -16.44 -35.16 -36.30
CA VAL A 130 -15.17 -34.94 -35.58
C VAL A 130 -14.47 -36.27 -35.32
N PHE A 131 -13.17 -36.32 -35.59
CA PHE A 131 -12.36 -37.52 -35.55
C PHE A 131 -11.07 -37.29 -34.75
N GLY A 132 -10.75 -38.20 -33.85
CA GLY A 132 -9.48 -38.25 -33.16
C GLY A 132 -8.49 -39.13 -33.91
N VAL A 133 -7.34 -38.57 -34.28
CA VAL A 133 -6.22 -39.31 -34.86
C VAL A 133 -5.36 -39.84 -33.72
N ARG A 134 -5.31 -41.16 -33.58
CA ARG A 134 -4.62 -41.77 -32.45
C ARG A 134 -3.12 -41.82 -32.63
N ASN A 135 -2.40 -41.79 -31.51
CA ASN A 135 -0.96 -42.01 -31.46
C ASN A 135 -0.14 -40.99 -32.27
N GLY A 136 -0.56 -39.73 -32.32
CA GLY A 136 0.16 -38.66 -33.01
C GLY A 136 0.08 -38.72 -34.54
N TYR A 137 1.01 -38.09 -35.24
CA TYR A 137 0.94 -37.94 -36.70
C TYR A 137 0.95 -39.25 -37.49
N ARG A 138 1.53 -40.33 -36.93
CA ARG A 138 1.48 -41.67 -37.54
C ARG A 138 0.05 -42.19 -37.70
N GLY A 139 -0.86 -41.76 -36.82
CA GLY A 139 -2.27 -42.16 -36.84
C GLY A 139 -2.97 -41.82 -38.15
N PHE A 140 -2.54 -40.77 -38.86
CA PHE A 140 -3.12 -40.39 -40.15
C PHE A 140 -2.99 -41.51 -41.18
N TYR A 141 -1.81 -42.13 -41.29
CA TYR A 141 -1.53 -43.14 -42.33
C TYR A 141 -1.51 -44.58 -41.82
N SER A 142 -1.61 -44.81 -40.50
CA SER A 142 -1.92 -46.12 -39.94
C SER A 142 -3.42 -46.43 -39.92
N GLU A 143 -4.24 -45.47 -40.37
CA GLU A 143 -5.71 -45.56 -40.41
C GLU A 143 -6.34 -45.79 -39.01
N ASP A 144 -5.65 -45.33 -37.96
CA ASP A 144 -6.11 -45.42 -36.56
C ASP A 144 -6.84 -44.13 -36.16
N VAL A 145 -7.98 -43.91 -36.82
CA VAL A 145 -8.84 -42.74 -36.63
C VAL A 145 -10.15 -43.17 -35.97
N VAL A 146 -10.54 -42.48 -34.90
CA VAL A 146 -11.77 -42.77 -34.17
C VAL A 146 -12.76 -41.60 -34.20
N PRO A 147 -14.07 -41.84 -34.37
CA PRO A 147 -15.06 -40.78 -34.24
C PRO A 147 -15.12 -40.27 -32.79
N LEU A 148 -15.32 -38.98 -32.61
CA LEU A 148 -15.49 -38.32 -31.32
C LEU A 148 -16.82 -37.57 -31.27
N ASP A 149 -17.48 -37.64 -30.13
CA ASP A 149 -18.71 -36.90 -29.81
C ASP A 149 -18.67 -36.39 -28.37
N PRO A 150 -19.55 -35.42 -27.98
CA PRO A 150 -19.57 -34.86 -26.63
C PRO A 150 -19.69 -35.89 -25.51
N ALA A 151 -20.44 -36.98 -25.73
CA ALA A 151 -20.60 -38.05 -24.75
C ALA A 151 -19.29 -38.81 -24.53
N THR A 152 -18.55 -39.09 -25.60
CA THR A 152 -17.27 -39.80 -25.56
C THR A 152 -16.20 -39.02 -24.78
N VAL A 153 -16.20 -37.69 -24.88
CA VAL A 153 -15.19 -36.80 -24.28
C VAL A 153 -15.59 -36.18 -22.93
N GLU A 154 -16.81 -36.45 -22.45
CA GLU A 154 -17.44 -35.72 -21.34
C GLU A 154 -16.52 -35.52 -20.12
N HIS A 155 -15.84 -36.59 -19.70
CA HIS A 155 -15.00 -36.62 -18.50
C HIS A 155 -13.50 -36.49 -18.76
N TRP A 156 -13.07 -36.25 -20.00
CA TRP A 156 -11.66 -36.26 -20.35
C TRP A 156 -10.87 -35.15 -19.65
N HIS A 157 -11.47 -33.97 -19.42
CA HIS A 157 -10.87 -32.85 -18.68
C HIS A 157 -10.47 -33.19 -17.23
N LYS A 158 -11.08 -34.22 -16.62
CA LYS A 158 -10.74 -34.69 -15.26
C LYS A 158 -9.52 -35.61 -15.21
N ARG A 159 -8.96 -35.95 -16.38
CA ARG A 159 -7.87 -36.92 -16.53
C ARG A 159 -6.64 -36.23 -17.09
N GLY A 160 -5.49 -36.47 -16.50
CA GLY A 160 -4.22 -36.12 -17.13
C GLY A 160 -3.87 -37.02 -18.32
N GLY A 161 -2.78 -36.69 -19.01
CA GLY A 161 -2.36 -37.38 -20.24
C GLY A 161 -3.22 -37.04 -21.46
N THR A 162 -3.23 -37.94 -22.46
CA THR A 162 -4.10 -37.84 -23.64
C THR A 162 -4.77 -39.18 -23.94
N VAL A 163 -6.10 -39.19 -24.06
CA VAL A 163 -6.89 -40.40 -24.39
C VAL A 163 -6.69 -40.83 -25.85
N LEU A 164 -6.36 -39.90 -26.75
CA LEU A 164 -6.01 -40.24 -28.15
C LEU A 164 -4.65 -40.93 -28.26
N GLY A 165 -3.88 -40.96 -27.18
CA GLY A 165 -2.47 -41.36 -27.25
C GLY A 165 -1.64 -40.30 -27.98
N THR A 166 -0.33 -40.47 -27.92
CA THR A 166 0.63 -39.57 -28.57
C THR A 166 1.85 -40.37 -28.98
N SER A 167 2.58 -39.90 -29.98
CA SER A 167 3.88 -40.46 -30.35
C SER A 167 4.96 -39.38 -30.39
N ARG A 168 6.20 -39.85 -30.17
CA ARG A 168 7.42 -39.18 -30.65
C ARG A 168 7.77 -39.80 -32.01
N GLY A 169 8.25 -38.99 -32.96
CA GLY A 169 8.54 -39.43 -34.33
C GLY A 169 7.33 -39.86 -35.17
N GLY A 170 7.59 -40.30 -36.40
CA GLY A 170 6.57 -40.81 -37.34
C GLY A 170 5.92 -39.75 -38.24
N PHE A 171 6.53 -38.59 -38.42
CA PHE A 171 6.04 -37.56 -39.35
C PHE A 171 6.43 -37.90 -40.80
N ASP A 172 5.43 -38.18 -41.64
CA ASP A 172 5.59 -38.37 -43.08
C ASP A 172 4.60 -37.44 -43.80
N LEU A 173 5.13 -36.35 -44.36
CA LEU A 173 4.31 -35.28 -44.94
C LEU A 173 3.39 -35.80 -46.05
N ALA A 174 3.91 -36.60 -46.98
CA ALA A 174 3.15 -37.09 -48.11
C ALA A 174 2.03 -38.01 -47.63
N ARG A 175 2.35 -38.99 -46.78
CA ARG A 175 1.36 -39.96 -46.28
C ARG A 175 0.29 -39.31 -45.40
N ILE A 176 0.66 -38.29 -44.62
CA ILE A 176 -0.30 -37.54 -43.80
C ILE A 176 -1.28 -36.79 -44.68
N VAL A 177 -0.81 -36.05 -45.69
CA VAL A 177 -1.70 -35.28 -46.57
C VAL A 177 -2.53 -36.19 -47.48
N ASP A 178 -1.97 -37.31 -47.95
CA ASP A 178 -2.72 -38.34 -48.67
C ASP A 178 -3.85 -38.92 -47.80
N ALA A 179 -3.61 -39.10 -46.50
CA ALA A 179 -4.64 -39.57 -45.58
C ALA A 179 -5.70 -38.50 -45.29
N ILE A 180 -5.31 -37.23 -45.17
CA ILE A 180 -6.24 -36.09 -45.04
C ILE A 180 -7.21 -36.08 -46.21
N GLU A 181 -6.71 -36.21 -47.44
CA GLU A 181 -7.51 -36.27 -48.66
C GLU A 181 -8.39 -37.53 -48.72
N ARG A 182 -7.82 -38.71 -48.43
CA ARG A 182 -8.54 -40.00 -48.45
C ARG A 182 -9.72 -40.03 -47.47
N HIS A 183 -9.54 -39.47 -46.27
CA HIS A 183 -10.59 -39.38 -45.27
C HIS A 183 -11.53 -38.18 -45.50
N GLY A 184 -11.22 -37.30 -46.46
CA GLY A 184 -11.98 -36.09 -46.74
C GLY A 184 -12.00 -35.11 -45.56
N PHE A 185 -10.92 -35.05 -44.78
CA PHE A 185 -10.82 -34.06 -43.70
C PHE A 185 -10.68 -32.67 -44.29
N ASN A 186 -11.52 -31.74 -43.83
CA ASN A 186 -11.48 -30.34 -44.24
C ASN A 186 -11.05 -29.40 -43.11
N GLN A 187 -10.84 -29.94 -41.89
CA GLN A 187 -10.23 -29.23 -40.78
C GLN A 187 -9.21 -30.13 -40.08
N VAL A 188 -8.05 -29.59 -39.72
CA VAL A 188 -7.00 -30.29 -38.97
C VAL A 188 -6.58 -29.45 -37.78
N TYR A 189 -6.77 -29.97 -36.57
CA TYR A 189 -6.36 -29.37 -35.31
C TYR A 189 -5.17 -30.16 -34.74
N ALA A 190 -3.99 -29.55 -34.78
CA ALA A 190 -2.76 -30.16 -34.29
C ALA A 190 -2.42 -29.64 -32.89
N VAL A 191 -2.51 -30.51 -31.88
CA VAL A 191 -2.22 -30.18 -30.47
C VAL A 191 -0.86 -30.76 -30.10
N GLY A 192 0.15 -29.92 -29.84
CA GLY A 192 1.49 -30.40 -29.52
C GLY A 192 2.52 -29.29 -29.38
N GLY A 193 3.77 -29.67 -29.05
CA GLY A 193 4.88 -28.71 -28.89
C GLY A 193 5.50 -28.30 -30.23
N ASP A 194 6.72 -27.75 -30.20
CA ASP A 194 7.41 -27.20 -31.39
C ASP A 194 7.46 -28.16 -32.57
N GLY A 195 7.83 -29.42 -32.35
CA GLY A 195 7.87 -30.42 -33.42
C GLY A 195 6.50 -30.65 -34.07
N THR A 196 5.42 -30.45 -33.31
CA THR A 196 4.05 -30.50 -33.82
C THR A 196 3.70 -29.24 -34.60
N MET A 197 4.06 -28.05 -34.10
CA MET A 197 3.83 -26.80 -34.84
C MET A 197 4.60 -26.78 -36.17
N ARG A 198 5.86 -27.22 -36.19
CA ARG A 198 6.65 -27.43 -37.43
C ARG A 198 5.98 -28.44 -38.37
N GLY A 199 5.45 -29.53 -37.82
CA GLY A 199 4.71 -30.53 -38.60
C GLY A 199 3.44 -29.94 -39.23
N ALA A 200 2.66 -29.21 -38.45
CA ALA A 200 1.43 -28.56 -38.90
C ALA A 200 1.69 -27.48 -39.97
N ALA A 201 2.77 -26.69 -39.83
CA ALA A 201 3.20 -25.72 -40.84
C ALA A 201 3.52 -26.40 -42.18
N ARG A 202 4.24 -27.53 -42.14
CA ARG A 202 4.54 -28.34 -43.34
C ARG A 202 3.27 -28.93 -43.97
N ILE A 203 2.34 -29.42 -43.14
CA ILE A 203 1.04 -29.93 -43.62
C ILE A 203 0.27 -28.81 -44.32
N HIS A 204 0.19 -27.62 -43.71
CA HIS A 204 -0.45 -26.45 -44.28
C HIS A 204 0.17 -26.05 -45.63
N GLY A 205 1.50 -25.98 -45.71
CA GLY A 205 2.21 -25.68 -46.96
C GLY A 205 1.92 -26.70 -48.08
N GLU A 206 1.85 -27.98 -47.74
CA GLU A 206 1.55 -29.06 -48.70
C GLU A 206 0.07 -29.07 -49.12
N VAL A 207 -0.85 -28.83 -48.19
CA VAL A 207 -2.29 -28.62 -48.47
C VAL A 207 -2.48 -27.48 -49.46
N ARG A 208 -1.79 -26.36 -49.24
CA ARG A 208 -1.80 -25.18 -50.12
C ARG A 208 -1.22 -25.51 -51.50
N ARG A 209 -0.07 -26.21 -51.54
CA ARG A 209 0.57 -26.64 -52.80
C ARG A 209 -0.35 -27.54 -53.63
N ARG A 210 -1.08 -28.44 -52.97
CA ARG A 210 -2.06 -29.34 -53.61
C ARG A 210 -3.42 -28.67 -53.87
N ARG A 211 -3.63 -27.43 -53.42
CA ARG A 211 -4.91 -26.71 -53.49
C ARG A 211 -6.05 -27.54 -52.90
N LEU A 212 -5.85 -28.10 -51.71
CA LEU A 212 -6.90 -28.79 -50.97
C LEU A 212 -7.68 -27.78 -50.12
N ALA A 213 -9.00 -27.91 -50.02
CA ALA A 213 -9.84 -27.02 -49.21
C ALA A 213 -9.82 -27.45 -47.73
N VAL A 214 -8.65 -27.36 -47.11
CA VAL A 214 -8.40 -27.84 -45.73
C VAL A 214 -7.82 -26.72 -44.89
N ALA A 215 -8.49 -26.41 -43.78
CA ALA A 215 -7.98 -25.48 -42.78
C ALA A 215 -7.12 -26.20 -41.74
N VAL A 216 -5.93 -25.67 -41.46
CA VAL A 216 -4.98 -26.25 -40.50
C VAL A 216 -4.74 -25.25 -39.36
N ALA A 217 -5.05 -25.66 -38.13
CA ALA A 217 -4.84 -24.86 -36.92
C ALA A 217 -3.95 -25.59 -35.91
N GLY A 218 -3.01 -24.85 -35.32
CA GLY A 218 -2.12 -25.33 -34.27
C GLY A 218 -2.60 -24.87 -32.90
N ILE A 219 -2.49 -25.74 -31.91
CA ILE A 219 -2.72 -25.42 -30.49
C ILE A 219 -1.43 -25.77 -29.74
N PRO A 220 -0.67 -24.76 -29.25
CA PRO A 220 0.69 -24.95 -28.82
C PRO A 220 0.72 -25.53 -27.40
N LYS A 221 1.29 -26.72 -27.28
CA LYS A 221 1.44 -27.47 -26.03
C LYS A 221 2.91 -27.54 -25.64
N THR A 222 3.32 -26.74 -24.68
CA THR A 222 4.58 -26.93 -23.95
C THR A 222 4.33 -26.83 -22.46
N VAL A 223 5.04 -27.63 -21.68
CA VAL A 223 5.02 -27.49 -20.21
C VAL A 223 6.02 -26.42 -19.78
N ASP A 224 7.04 -26.17 -20.60
CA ASP A 224 8.21 -25.34 -20.28
C ASP A 224 8.00 -23.84 -20.55
N ASN A 225 6.82 -23.47 -21.08
CA ASN A 225 6.47 -22.10 -21.47
C ASN A 225 7.44 -21.42 -22.46
N ASP A 226 8.06 -22.23 -23.31
CA ASP A 226 9.14 -21.84 -24.23
C ASP A 226 8.67 -21.52 -25.66
N VAL A 227 7.36 -21.56 -25.91
CA VAL A 227 6.77 -21.16 -27.20
C VAL A 227 6.81 -19.64 -27.32
N GLY A 228 7.51 -19.14 -28.34
CA GLY A 228 7.60 -17.70 -28.61
C GLY A 228 6.27 -17.08 -29.05
N VAL A 229 6.20 -15.74 -28.98
CA VAL A 229 5.05 -14.88 -29.33
C VAL A 229 3.88 -14.91 -28.34
N ILE A 230 3.54 -16.06 -27.76
CA ILE A 230 2.45 -16.17 -26.77
C ILE A 230 2.92 -15.84 -25.36
N ASP A 231 2.06 -15.21 -24.56
CA ASP A 231 2.35 -14.87 -23.16
C ASP A 231 2.65 -16.13 -22.32
N ARG A 232 1.89 -17.19 -22.63
CA ARG A 232 1.96 -18.46 -21.92
C ARG A 232 1.35 -19.61 -22.71
N SER A 233 1.74 -20.82 -22.36
CA SER A 233 1.25 -22.10 -22.87
C SER A 233 0.49 -22.89 -21.80
N PHE A 234 -0.47 -23.72 -22.21
CA PHE A 234 -1.34 -24.41 -21.25
C PHE A 234 -0.63 -25.58 -20.60
N GLY A 235 -0.90 -25.78 -19.31
CA GLY A 235 -0.27 -26.78 -18.46
C GLY A 235 0.94 -26.27 -17.68
N PHE A 236 1.45 -25.06 -18.01
CA PHE A 236 2.57 -24.42 -17.32
C PHE A 236 2.23 -24.08 -15.85
N HIS A 237 1.06 -23.51 -15.58
CA HIS A 237 0.69 -23.14 -14.20
C HIS A 237 0.49 -24.38 -13.32
N THR A 238 -0.17 -25.41 -13.86
CA THR A 238 -0.31 -26.70 -13.19
C THR A 238 1.07 -27.31 -12.91
N ALA A 239 2.00 -27.18 -13.86
CA ALA A 239 3.37 -27.66 -13.67
C ALA A 239 4.12 -26.92 -12.57
N VAL A 240 4.00 -25.59 -12.49
CA VAL A 240 4.58 -24.79 -11.40
C VAL A 240 3.98 -25.20 -10.05
N GLU A 241 2.66 -25.41 -9.98
CA GLU A 241 1.97 -25.82 -8.75
C GLU A 241 2.44 -27.20 -8.25
N VAL A 242 2.58 -28.19 -9.14
CA VAL A 242 3.12 -29.51 -8.78
C VAL A 242 4.60 -29.42 -8.43
N ALA A 243 5.38 -28.58 -9.12
CA ALA A 243 6.78 -28.34 -8.81
C ALA A 243 6.95 -27.78 -7.40
N GLN A 244 6.09 -26.85 -6.95
CA GLN A 244 6.11 -26.33 -5.59
C GLN A 244 5.88 -27.42 -4.53
N GLN A 245 5.02 -28.40 -4.81
CA GLN A 245 4.82 -29.53 -3.90
C GLN A 245 6.10 -30.36 -3.76
N ALA A 246 6.83 -30.56 -4.86
CA ALA A 246 8.13 -31.25 -4.84
C ALA A 246 9.21 -30.44 -4.11
N ILE A 247 9.24 -29.11 -4.29
CA ILE A 247 10.14 -28.21 -3.56
C ILE A 247 9.86 -28.24 -2.07
N ALA A 248 8.60 -28.14 -1.66
CA ALA A 248 8.20 -28.23 -0.25
C ALA A 248 8.61 -29.57 0.37
N ALA A 249 8.44 -30.68 -0.35
CA ALA A 249 8.92 -31.99 0.11
C ALA A 249 10.46 -32.01 0.24
N GLY A 250 11.17 -31.42 -0.73
CA GLY A 250 12.63 -31.29 -0.68
C GLY A 250 13.12 -30.45 0.49
N HIS A 251 12.42 -29.35 0.81
CA HIS A 251 12.70 -28.49 1.94
C HIS A 251 12.51 -29.23 3.28
N VAL A 252 11.38 -29.92 3.45
CA VAL A 252 11.12 -30.73 4.67
C VAL A 252 12.18 -31.82 4.86
N GLU A 253 12.55 -32.51 3.79
CA GLU A 253 13.62 -33.51 3.81
C GLU A 253 15.00 -32.89 4.14
N ALA A 254 15.27 -31.67 3.69
CA ALA A 254 16.50 -30.94 3.99
C ALA A 254 16.56 -30.49 5.45
N GLU A 255 15.49 -29.89 5.98
CA GLU A 255 15.40 -29.47 7.39
C GLU A 255 15.47 -30.64 8.37
N SER A 256 14.95 -31.80 7.97
CA SER A 256 14.90 -32.99 8.82
C SER A 256 16.23 -33.75 8.91
N ALA A 257 17.28 -33.30 8.22
CA ALA A 257 18.59 -33.94 8.20
C ALA A 257 19.72 -32.96 8.56
N ALA A 258 20.73 -33.43 9.30
CA ALA A 258 21.91 -32.63 9.61
C ALA A 258 22.68 -32.30 8.31
N ASN A 259 22.98 -31.01 8.12
CA ASN A 259 23.54 -30.47 6.88
C ASN A 259 22.75 -30.95 5.65
N GLY A 260 21.41 -30.91 5.72
CA GLY A 260 20.54 -31.47 4.70
C GLY A 260 20.45 -30.61 3.44
N VAL A 261 20.41 -31.24 2.27
CA VAL A 261 20.15 -30.59 0.98
C VAL A 261 18.96 -31.24 0.30
N GLY A 262 17.94 -30.43 0.01
CA GLY A 262 16.82 -30.81 -0.83
C GLY A 262 17.12 -30.46 -2.28
N LEU A 263 17.46 -31.44 -3.11
CA LEU A 263 17.74 -31.26 -4.54
C LEU A 263 16.52 -31.65 -5.36
N VAL A 264 15.92 -30.70 -6.07
CA VAL A 264 14.69 -30.92 -6.85
C VAL A 264 14.97 -30.65 -8.32
N LYS A 265 14.91 -31.69 -9.16
CA LYS A 265 14.99 -31.51 -10.62
C LYS A 265 13.63 -31.07 -11.15
N LEU A 266 13.60 -30.05 -11.99
CA LEU A 266 12.39 -29.59 -12.66
C LEU A 266 12.55 -29.63 -14.18
N MET A 267 11.41 -29.55 -14.87
CA MET A 267 11.38 -29.42 -16.32
C MET A 267 11.98 -28.09 -16.76
N GLY A 268 12.56 -28.07 -17.95
CA GLY A 268 13.23 -26.89 -18.50
C GLY A 268 14.40 -27.32 -19.36
N ARG A 269 14.08 -27.85 -20.55
CA ARG A 269 15.09 -28.41 -21.46
C ARG A 269 15.92 -27.31 -22.11
N SER A 270 15.24 -26.33 -22.71
CA SER A 270 15.87 -25.20 -23.40
C SER A 270 15.56 -23.86 -22.73
N ALA A 271 14.60 -23.85 -21.79
CA ALA A 271 14.23 -22.67 -21.04
C ALA A 271 13.87 -23.00 -19.59
N GLY A 272 14.31 -22.15 -18.66
CA GLY A 272 14.19 -22.34 -17.21
C GLY A 272 12.89 -21.88 -16.56
N HIS A 273 11.83 -21.58 -17.32
CA HIS A 273 10.64 -20.89 -16.77
C HIS A 273 9.98 -21.62 -15.59
N ILE A 274 9.87 -22.96 -15.63
CA ILE A 274 9.30 -23.70 -14.50
C ILE A 274 10.20 -23.58 -13.27
N ALA A 275 11.50 -23.80 -13.43
CA ALA A 275 12.45 -23.70 -12.33
C ALA A 275 12.47 -22.30 -11.72
N LEU A 276 12.46 -21.26 -12.56
CA LEU A 276 12.37 -19.87 -12.14
C LEU A 276 11.06 -19.56 -11.39
N HIS A 277 9.91 -19.84 -11.99
CA HIS A 277 8.62 -19.51 -11.42
C HIS A 277 8.32 -20.33 -10.15
N ALA A 278 8.73 -21.61 -10.11
CA ALA A 278 8.61 -22.44 -8.91
C ALA A 278 9.52 -21.91 -7.79
N THR A 279 10.73 -21.48 -8.09
CA THR A 279 11.65 -20.85 -7.12
C THR A 279 11.07 -19.55 -6.56
N LEU A 280 10.66 -18.62 -7.43
CA LEU A 280 10.10 -17.32 -7.01
C LEU A 280 8.82 -17.48 -6.18
N SER A 281 8.06 -18.54 -6.42
CA SER A 281 6.81 -18.81 -5.71
C SER A 281 7.00 -19.63 -4.42
N SER A 282 8.05 -20.46 -4.31
CA SER A 282 8.23 -21.35 -3.17
C SER A 282 8.90 -20.70 -1.96
N ARG A 283 9.66 -19.59 -2.11
CA ARG A 283 10.41 -18.91 -1.01
C ARG A 283 11.44 -19.76 -0.25
N ASP A 284 11.43 -21.08 -0.43
CA ASP A 284 12.26 -22.05 0.28
C ASP A 284 13.52 -22.43 -0.50
N VAL A 285 13.67 -21.94 -1.75
CA VAL A 285 14.78 -22.29 -2.64
C VAL A 285 15.97 -21.36 -2.41
N ASP A 286 17.13 -21.93 -2.09
CA ASP A 286 18.37 -21.19 -1.89
C ASP A 286 19.17 -20.99 -3.19
N CYS A 287 19.05 -21.92 -4.14
CA CYS A 287 19.74 -21.88 -5.42
C CYS A 287 18.85 -22.42 -6.54
N CYS A 288 18.74 -21.68 -7.65
CA CYS A 288 18.00 -22.08 -8.84
C CYS A 288 18.96 -22.14 -10.04
N LEU A 289 19.06 -23.31 -10.68
CA LEU A 289 19.94 -23.55 -11.82
C LEU A 289 19.06 -23.76 -13.07
N ILE A 290 19.29 -22.97 -14.12
CA ILE A 290 18.53 -23.04 -15.39
C ILE A 290 19.48 -23.22 -16.60
N PRO A 291 18.97 -23.64 -17.77
CA PRO A 291 19.81 -23.80 -18.97
C PRO A 291 20.39 -22.49 -19.52
N GLU A 292 19.76 -21.35 -19.23
CA GLU A 292 20.17 -20.04 -19.71
C GLU A 292 21.40 -19.45 -19.00
N GLU A 293 21.77 -19.98 -17.82
CA GLU A 293 22.98 -19.57 -17.09
C GLU A 293 23.94 -20.74 -16.91
N ASP A 294 25.19 -20.50 -17.28
CA ASP A 294 26.27 -21.43 -16.98
C ASP A 294 26.66 -21.32 -15.49
N PHE A 295 27.16 -22.41 -14.91
CA PHE A 295 27.69 -22.44 -13.55
C PHE A 295 28.89 -23.39 -13.47
N TYR A 296 29.65 -23.33 -12.38
CA TYR A 296 30.74 -24.27 -12.10
C TYR A 296 30.62 -24.82 -10.68
N LEU A 297 31.18 -26.01 -10.44
CA LEU A 297 30.91 -26.75 -9.21
C LEU A 297 31.82 -26.35 -8.03
N ARG A 298 33.14 -26.34 -8.26
CA ARG A 298 34.17 -26.23 -7.21
C ARG A 298 34.98 -24.95 -7.33
N GLY A 299 35.61 -24.53 -6.24
CA GLY A 299 36.40 -23.30 -6.14
C GLY A 299 35.62 -22.16 -5.47
N SER A 300 36.33 -21.09 -5.10
CA SER A 300 35.70 -19.90 -4.49
C SER A 300 34.67 -19.30 -5.43
N GLY A 301 33.42 -19.18 -4.98
CA GLY A 301 32.29 -18.73 -5.82
C GLY A 301 31.55 -19.86 -6.55
N GLY A 302 32.09 -21.08 -6.55
CA GLY A 302 31.42 -22.23 -7.16
C GLY A 302 30.18 -22.67 -6.38
N LEU A 303 29.31 -23.43 -7.05
CA LEU A 303 28.05 -23.93 -6.48
C LEU A 303 28.23 -24.63 -5.12
N PHE A 304 29.27 -25.45 -4.95
CA PHE A 304 29.48 -26.19 -3.71
C PHE A 304 29.94 -25.31 -2.56
N ASP A 305 30.80 -24.32 -2.85
CA ASP A 305 31.23 -23.33 -1.87
C ASP A 305 30.05 -22.49 -1.38
N PHE A 306 29.16 -22.07 -2.29
CA PHE A 306 27.91 -21.40 -1.93
C PHE A 306 27.02 -22.26 -1.03
N LEU A 307 26.80 -23.53 -1.40
CA LEU A 307 25.95 -24.43 -0.64
C LEU A 307 26.50 -24.71 0.75
N TYR A 308 27.82 -24.90 0.88
CA TYR A 308 28.46 -25.07 2.18
C TYR A 308 28.20 -23.88 3.10
N HIS A 309 28.47 -22.65 2.64
CA HIS A 309 28.21 -21.45 3.42
C HIS A 309 26.73 -21.30 3.80
N ARG A 310 25.83 -21.64 2.89
CA ARG A 310 24.38 -21.60 3.14
C ARG A 310 23.97 -22.61 4.21
N ILE A 311 24.44 -23.85 4.11
CA ILE A 311 24.16 -24.92 5.05
C ILE A 311 24.74 -24.59 6.43
N LYS A 312 25.96 -24.05 6.51
CA LYS A 312 26.53 -23.63 7.81
C LYS A 312 25.75 -22.52 8.48
N LYS A 313 25.13 -21.64 7.69
CA LYS A 313 24.31 -20.54 8.19
C LYS A 313 22.92 -20.99 8.64
N ASN A 314 22.28 -21.86 7.86
CA ASN A 314 20.85 -22.18 8.00
C ASN A 314 20.57 -23.60 8.52
N GLY A 315 21.59 -24.46 8.59
CA GLY A 315 21.48 -25.89 8.91
C GLY A 315 21.10 -26.79 7.74
N HIS A 316 20.61 -26.23 6.64
CA HIS A 316 20.17 -26.93 5.43
C HIS A 316 20.22 -26.01 4.19
N ALA A 317 19.98 -26.56 3.00
CA ALA A 317 19.75 -25.79 1.77
C ALA A 317 18.78 -26.50 0.80
N VAL A 318 18.12 -25.75 -0.07
CA VAL A 318 17.28 -26.29 -1.15
C VAL A 318 17.79 -25.81 -2.52
N VAL A 319 18.01 -26.76 -3.42
CA VAL A 319 18.51 -26.52 -4.78
C VAL A 319 17.45 -26.98 -5.77
N VAL A 320 17.03 -26.07 -6.64
CA VAL A 320 16.19 -26.37 -7.79
C VAL A 320 17.07 -26.38 -9.03
N VAL A 321 16.98 -27.43 -9.85
CA VAL A 321 17.77 -27.57 -11.08
C VAL A 321 16.86 -27.94 -12.24
N ALA A 322 16.84 -27.13 -13.29
CA ALA A 322 16.18 -27.50 -14.54
C ALA A 322 16.97 -28.60 -15.26
N GLU A 323 16.29 -29.53 -15.91
CA GLU A 323 16.93 -30.68 -16.56
C GLU A 323 17.99 -30.31 -17.61
N GLY A 324 17.87 -29.15 -18.26
CA GLY A 324 18.86 -28.67 -19.22
C GLY A 324 20.06 -27.91 -18.64
N ALA A 325 20.03 -27.59 -17.35
CA ALA A 325 21.13 -26.88 -16.70
C ALA A 325 22.39 -27.77 -16.61
N GLY A 326 23.57 -27.21 -16.84
CA GLY A 326 24.85 -27.90 -16.60
C GLY A 326 25.19 -29.08 -17.52
N GLN A 327 24.44 -29.34 -18.61
CA GLN A 327 24.69 -30.48 -19.51
C GLN A 327 26.13 -30.53 -20.07
N ARG A 328 26.78 -29.37 -20.26
CA ARG A 328 28.19 -29.27 -20.67
C ARG A 328 29.18 -29.74 -19.59
N LEU A 329 28.88 -29.50 -18.31
CA LEU A 329 29.70 -29.93 -17.17
C LEU A 329 29.65 -31.44 -16.99
N ILE A 330 28.46 -32.03 -17.16
CA ILE A 330 28.27 -33.48 -17.06
C ILE A 330 29.12 -34.19 -18.13
N SER A 331 29.08 -33.65 -19.35
CA SER A 331 29.81 -34.20 -20.50
C SER A 331 31.33 -34.13 -20.35
N THR A 332 31.85 -33.13 -19.64
CA THR A 332 33.29 -32.95 -19.40
C THR A 332 33.80 -33.77 -18.21
N THR A 333 32.97 -34.00 -17.19
CA THR A 333 33.33 -34.75 -15.97
C THR A 333 33.28 -36.28 -16.18
N THR A 334 32.43 -36.76 -17.08
CA THR A 334 32.18 -38.20 -17.29
C THR A 334 33.05 -38.78 -18.41
N THR A 335 34.38 -38.77 -18.27
CA THR A 335 35.29 -39.35 -19.29
C THR A 335 35.58 -40.85 -19.12
N THR A 336 34.92 -41.56 -18.20
CA THR A 336 35.08 -43.01 -18.06
C THR A 336 33.76 -43.71 -17.73
N THR A 337 33.42 -44.68 -18.58
CA THR A 337 32.37 -45.71 -18.50
C THR A 337 30.91 -45.39 -18.93
N THR A 338 30.52 -46.14 -19.96
CA THR A 338 29.18 -46.46 -20.52
C THR A 338 28.55 -45.55 -21.59
N SER A 339 28.25 -46.23 -22.70
CA SER A 339 27.81 -45.80 -24.02
C SER A 339 26.33 -45.41 -24.08
N ALA A 340 25.99 -44.21 -23.61
CA ALA A 340 24.63 -43.64 -23.81
C ALA A 340 24.61 -42.19 -24.35
N ALA A 341 25.75 -41.51 -24.42
CA ALA A 341 25.85 -40.18 -25.03
C ALA A 341 25.89 -40.31 -26.57
N GLY A 342 24.76 -40.10 -27.23
CA GLY A 342 24.71 -39.96 -28.70
C GLY A 342 23.48 -40.51 -29.42
N ALA A 343 22.56 -41.21 -28.74
CA ALA A 343 21.29 -41.60 -29.36
C ALA A 343 20.26 -40.46 -29.21
N GLY A 344 20.01 -39.70 -30.29
CA GLY A 344 18.86 -38.80 -30.33
C GLY A 344 17.56 -39.59 -30.11
N ASP A 345 16.54 -38.96 -29.51
CA ASP A 345 15.23 -39.59 -29.43
C ASP A 345 14.64 -39.85 -30.83
N GLU A 346 13.57 -40.66 -30.94
CA GLU A 346 12.94 -40.98 -32.24
C GLU A 346 12.43 -39.72 -33.02
N SER A 347 12.50 -38.53 -32.42
CA SER A 347 12.18 -37.24 -33.05
C SER A 347 13.42 -36.40 -33.41
N GLY A 348 14.64 -36.93 -33.22
CA GLY A 348 15.91 -36.30 -33.57
C GLY A 348 16.48 -35.36 -32.51
N ASN A 349 15.98 -35.35 -31.27
CA ASN A 349 16.50 -34.47 -30.22
C ASN A 349 17.57 -35.17 -29.35
N GLU A 350 18.66 -34.48 -29.01
CA GLU A 350 19.74 -35.03 -28.15
C GLU A 350 19.25 -35.45 -26.75
N ALA A 351 19.56 -36.67 -26.31
CA ALA A 351 19.20 -37.14 -24.98
C ALA A 351 20.05 -36.47 -23.88
N PHE A 352 19.41 -35.82 -22.90
CA PHE A 352 20.08 -35.17 -21.78
C PHE A 352 20.45 -36.19 -20.69
N LEU A 353 21.59 -35.95 -20.05
CA LEU A 353 22.02 -36.72 -18.88
C LEU A 353 21.29 -36.21 -17.63
N ASP A 354 21.07 -37.08 -16.64
CA ASP A 354 20.37 -36.70 -15.41
C ASP A 354 21.25 -35.81 -14.52
N VAL A 355 21.08 -34.50 -14.67
CA VAL A 355 21.77 -33.46 -13.89
C VAL A 355 21.51 -33.58 -12.40
N GLY A 356 20.32 -34.01 -11.97
CA GLY A 356 19.98 -34.12 -10.56
C GLY A 356 20.75 -35.26 -9.89
N ALA A 357 20.79 -36.42 -10.53
CA ALA A 357 21.56 -37.56 -10.05
C ALA A 357 23.06 -37.28 -10.04
N TRP A 358 23.58 -36.66 -11.12
CA TRP A 358 24.98 -36.27 -11.24
C TRP A 358 25.38 -35.24 -10.18
N LEU A 359 24.63 -34.15 -10.04
CA LEU A 359 24.94 -33.08 -9.08
C LEU A 359 24.93 -33.59 -7.63
N LYS A 360 24.01 -34.50 -7.31
CA LYS A 360 23.99 -35.18 -6.01
C LYS A 360 25.26 -36.01 -5.77
N ALA A 361 25.76 -36.72 -6.78
CA ALA A 361 26.97 -37.53 -6.65
C ALA A 361 28.20 -36.65 -6.45
N GLU A 362 28.34 -35.60 -7.26
CA GLU A 362 29.45 -34.65 -7.18
C GLU A 362 29.48 -33.89 -5.84
N LEU A 363 28.32 -33.42 -5.37
CA LEU A 363 28.21 -32.69 -4.10
C LEU A 363 28.54 -33.60 -2.90
N LYS A 364 28.15 -34.87 -2.94
CA LYS A 364 28.51 -35.84 -1.89
C LYS A 364 30.01 -36.13 -1.88
N ALA A 365 30.59 -36.39 -3.05
CA ALA A 365 32.03 -36.65 -3.16
C ALA A 365 32.85 -35.47 -2.65
N TRP A 366 32.45 -34.24 -3.03
CA TRP A 366 33.09 -33.02 -2.55
C TRP A 366 32.97 -32.84 -1.03
N TRP A 367 31.81 -33.12 -0.43
CA TRP A 367 31.63 -32.99 1.02
C TRP A 367 32.46 -34.02 1.81
N GLU A 368 32.54 -35.26 1.31
CA GLU A 368 33.38 -36.31 1.92
C GLU A 368 34.88 -35.95 1.86
N GLU A 369 35.31 -35.30 0.78
CA GLU A 369 36.70 -34.86 0.56
C GLU A 369 37.08 -33.66 1.45
N GLU A 370 36.29 -32.58 1.42
CA GLU A 370 36.66 -31.29 2.03
C GLU A 370 36.17 -31.14 3.49
N HIS A 371 35.15 -31.90 3.89
CA HIS A 371 34.47 -31.76 5.19
C HIS A 371 34.34 -33.12 5.91
N ALA A 372 35.41 -33.92 5.81
CA ALA A 372 35.50 -35.24 6.41
C ALA A 372 35.15 -35.22 7.91
N GLY A 373 34.20 -36.07 8.30
CA GLY A 373 33.73 -36.22 9.69
C GLY A 373 32.44 -35.48 10.03
N GLU A 374 31.91 -34.65 9.13
CA GLU A 374 30.60 -34.04 9.29
C GLU A 374 29.48 -34.88 8.66
N LEU A 375 28.32 -34.97 9.31
CA LEU A 375 27.14 -35.61 8.72
C LEU A 375 26.61 -34.74 7.58
N PHE A 376 26.30 -35.34 6.43
CA PHE A 376 25.75 -34.64 5.27
C PHE A 376 24.73 -35.51 4.54
N THR A 377 23.59 -34.92 4.17
CA THR A 377 22.49 -35.66 3.54
C THR A 377 21.93 -34.90 2.35
N VAL A 378 21.94 -35.52 1.16
CA VAL A 378 21.29 -34.96 -0.04
C VAL A 378 20.10 -35.83 -0.43
N LYS A 379 18.93 -35.20 -0.50
CA LYS A 379 17.65 -35.80 -0.86
C LYS A 379 17.24 -35.30 -2.23
N TYR A 380 17.25 -36.20 -3.20
CA TYR A 380 16.96 -35.89 -4.59
C TYR A 380 15.52 -36.27 -4.93
N ILE A 381 14.77 -35.32 -5.50
CA ILE A 381 13.37 -35.47 -5.92
C ILE A 381 13.29 -35.16 -7.41
N ASP A 382 12.76 -36.12 -8.18
CA ASP A 382 12.41 -35.95 -9.59
C ASP A 382 10.88 -36.09 -9.78
N PRO A 383 10.13 -34.98 -9.79
CA PRO A 383 8.70 -34.96 -10.03
C PRO A 383 8.31 -34.92 -11.51
N THR A 384 9.24 -35.08 -12.47
CA THR A 384 9.01 -34.88 -13.92
C THR A 384 7.72 -35.54 -14.42
N TYR A 385 7.44 -36.80 -14.05
CA TYR A 385 6.21 -37.47 -14.51
C TYR A 385 4.96 -37.02 -13.77
N MET A 386 5.07 -36.70 -12.47
CA MET A 386 3.97 -36.15 -11.69
C MET A 386 3.51 -34.81 -12.26
N ILE A 387 4.45 -33.96 -12.66
CA ILE A 387 4.17 -32.66 -13.29
C ILE A 387 3.38 -32.83 -14.60
N ARG A 388 3.74 -33.82 -15.43
CA ARG A 388 3.19 -33.95 -16.80
C ARG A 388 1.87 -34.71 -16.88
N ALA A 389 1.63 -35.62 -15.94
CA ALA A 389 0.54 -36.59 -16.00
C ALA A 389 -0.67 -36.22 -15.15
N VAL A 390 -0.62 -35.12 -14.40
CA VAL A 390 -1.78 -34.66 -13.62
C VAL A 390 -2.85 -34.01 -14.49
N PRO A 391 -4.12 -34.00 -14.04
CA PRO A 391 -5.15 -33.15 -14.62
C PRO A 391 -4.76 -31.67 -14.56
N ALA A 392 -5.22 -30.87 -15.51
CA ALA A 392 -5.04 -29.42 -15.45
C ALA A 392 -5.79 -28.82 -14.25
N ASN A 393 -5.19 -27.83 -13.60
CA ASN A 393 -5.86 -27.04 -12.57
C ASN A 393 -6.91 -26.09 -13.18
N ALA A 394 -7.64 -25.35 -12.34
CA ALA A 394 -8.71 -24.47 -12.82
C ALA A 394 -8.23 -23.39 -13.81
N GLY A 395 -7.04 -22.83 -13.58
CA GLY A 395 -6.46 -21.81 -14.45
C GLY A 395 -6.10 -22.35 -15.84
N ASP A 396 -5.45 -23.50 -15.90
CA ASP A 396 -5.10 -24.16 -17.16
C ASP A 396 -6.33 -24.73 -17.86
N ASN A 397 -7.34 -25.25 -17.15
CA ASN A 397 -8.59 -25.68 -17.78
C ASN A 397 -9.28 -24.52 -18.51
N MET A 398 -9.39 -23.36 -17.86
CA MET A 398 -9.94 -22.17 -18.50
C MET A 398 -9.14 -21.76 -19.74
N TYR A 399 -7.81 -21.83 -19.68
CA TYR A 399 -6.97 -21.53 -20.83
C TYR A 399 -7.17 -22.56 -21.97
N CYS A 400 -7.17 -23.85 -21.67
CA CYS A 400 -7.45 -24.91 -22.65
C CYS A 400 -8.80 -24.70 -23.36
N THR A 401 -9.85 -24.31 -22.65
CA THR A 401 -11.16 -23.98 -23.24
C THR A 401 -11.06 -22.80 -24.19
N LEU A 402 -10.47 -21.69 -23.75
CA LEU A 402 -10.42 -20.47 -24.56
C LEU A 402 -9.54 -20.64 -25.81
N VAL A 403 -8.44 -21.38 -25.73
CA VAL A 403 -7.59 -21.64 -26.91
C VAL A 403 -8.25 -22.60 -27.90
N ALA A 404 -8.95 -23.63 -27.40
CA ALA A 404 -9.72 -24.53 -28.26
C ALA A 404 -10.86 -23.78 -28.97
N HIS A 405 -11.66 -23.01 -28.25
CA HIS A 405 -12.71 -22.18 -28.85
C HIS A 405 -12.17 -21.18 -29.86
N SER A 406 -11.05 -20.53 -29.54
CA SER A 406 -10.38 -19.62 -30.48
C SER A 406 -9.98 -20.33 -31.77
N ALA A 407 -9.39 -21.52 -31.69
CA ALA A 407 -9.03 -22.30 -32.87
C ALA A 407 -10.28 -22.68 -33.71
N ILE A 408 -11.36 -23.12 -33.06
CA ILE A 408 -12.62 -23.45 -33.75
C ILE A 408 -13.17 -22.21 -34.47
N HIS A 409 -13.25 -21.07 -33.78
CA HIS A 409 -13.76 -19.83 -34.37
C HIS A 409 -12.95 -19.40 -35.58
N GLY A 410 -11.62 -19.51 -35.52
CA GLY A 410 -10.74 -19.14 -36.63
C GLY A 410 -10.92 -20.05 -37.84
N VAL A 411 -10.90 -21.36 -37.61
CA VAL A 411 -11.08 -22.36 -38.67
C VAL A 411 -12.46 -22.26 -39.31
N MET A 412 -13.52 -22.16 -38.50
CA MET A 412 -14.89 -22.00 -39.02
C MET A 412 -15.00 -20.71 -39.84
N ALA A 413 -14.33 -19.63 -39.45
CA ALA A 413 -14.28 -18.38 -40.22
C ALA A 413 -13.42 -18.46 -41.51
N GLY A 414 -12.76 -19.59 -41.78
CA GLY A 414 -11.95 -19.81 -42.98
C GLY A 414 -10.49 -19.38 -42.87
N TYR A 415 -10.02 -19.01 -41.67
CA TYR A 415 -8.59 -18.81 -41.43
C TYR A 415 -7.87 -20.16 -41.40
N THR A 416 -6.63 -20.20 -41.90
CA THR A 416 -5.79 -21.41 -41.93
C THR A 416 -4.32 -21.03 -41.72
N GLY A 417 -3.48 -22.01 -41.37
CA GLY A 417 -2.06 -21.79 -41.15
C GLY A 417 -1.75 -20.93 -39.92
N PHE A 418 -2.59 -21.02 -38.88
CA PHE A 418 -2.48 -20.19 -37.69
C PHE A 418 -2.43 -21.01 -36.40
N VAL A 419 -1.91 -20.36 -35.35
CA VAL A 419 -1.93 -20.82 -33.98
C VAL A 419 -2.78 -19.87 -33.15
N ALA A 420 -3.67 -20.40 -32.33
CA ALA A 420 -4.42 -19.60 -31.36
C ALA A 420 -3.63 -19.49 -30.05
N GLY A 421 -3.51 -18.28 -29.51
CA GLY A 421 -2.78 -18.08 -28.24
C GLY A 421 -2.98 -16.71 -27.60
N PRO A 422 -2.67 -16.57 -26.31
CA PRO A 422 -2.75 -15.32 -25.59
C PRO A 422 -1.56 -14.41 -25.91
N ILE A 423 -1.83 -13.12 -26.13
CA ILE A 423 -0.87 -12.03 -26.28
C ILE A 423 -1.39 -10.83 -25.49
N ASN A 424 -0.61 -10.32 -24.53
CA ASN A 424 -0.96 -9.22 -23.64
C ASN A 424 -2.37 -9.35 -23.01
N GLY A 425 -2.73 -10.56 -22.58
CA GLY A 425 -4.03 -10.84 -21.95
C GLY A 425 -5.23 -10.93 -22.89
N ASN A 426 -5.03 -10.88 -24.21
CA ASN A 426 -6.06 -11.11 -25.24
C ASN A 426 -5.71 -12.33 -26.10
N TYR A 427 -6.68 -12.97 -26.76
CA TYR A 427 -6.41 -14.08 -27.68
C TYR A 427 -6.27 -13.59 -29.11
N ALA A 428 -5.26 -14.10 -29.81
CA ALA A 428 -4.95 -13.74 -31.18
C ALA A 428 -4.71 -14.98 -32.05
N TYR A 429 -4.79 -14.77 -33.36
CA TYR A 429 -4.38 -15.73 -34.36
C TYR A 429 -2.99 -15.35 -34.88
N ILE A 430 -2.03 -16.24 -34.67
CA ILE A 430 -0.61 -16.02 -34.95
C ILE A 430 -0.22 -16.90 -36.14
N PRO A 431 0.51 -16.39 -37.14
CA PRO A 431 1.02 -17.23 -38.23
C PRO A 431 1.80 -18.43 -37.69
N MET A 432 1.48 -19.63 -38.17
CA MET A 432 2.02 -20.87 -37.63
C MET A 432 3.54 -21.01 -37.82
N ASP A 433 4.06 -20.47 -38.92
CA ASP A 433 5.50 -20.47 -39.20
C ASP A 433 6.27 -19.64 -38.15
N GLU A 434 5.68 -18.55 -37.68
CA GLU A 434 6.29 -17.68 -36.68
C GLU A 434 6.40 -18.38 -35.32
N VAL A 435 5.36 -19.11 -34.91
CA VAL A 435 5.36 -19.89 -33.67
C VAL A 435 6.30 -21.09 -33.75
N ALA A 436 6.49 -21.66 -34.95
CA ALA A 436 7.36 -22.82 -35.15
C ALA A 436 8.86 -22.48 -35.02
N GLU A 437 9.23 -21.21 -35.17
CA GLU A 437 10.60 -20.70 -35.11
C GLU A 437 10.90 -19.91 -33.83
N ALA A 438 9.92 -19.18 -33.30
CA ALA A 438 10.10 -18.30 -32.15
C ALA A 438 10.29 -19.10 -30.85
N LYS A 439 11.36 -18.78 -30.12
CA LYS A 439 11.62 -19.30 -28.77
C LYS A 439 11.33 -18.23 -27.72
N ASN A 440 10.99 -18.68 -26.51
CA ASN A 440 10.82 -17.84 -25.34
C ASN A 440 11.78 -18.28 -24.22
N PRO A 441 13.10 -17.99 -24.32
CA PRO A 441 14.02 -18.23 -23.20
C PRO A 441 13.64 -17.36 -21.98
N VAL A 442 14.07 -17.76 -20.78
CA VAL A 442 14.05 -16.84 -19.63
C VAL A 442 14.93 -15.65 -20.00
N ASP A 443 14.36 -14.45 -19.96
CA ASP A 443 15.16 -13.23 -20.06
C ASP A 443 15.97 -13.10 -18.77
N THR A 444 17.23 -13.52 -18.85
CA THR A 444 18.11 -13.49 -17.70
C THR A 444 18.45 -12.07 -17.27
N LYS A 445 18.20 -11.06 -18.11
CA LYS A 445 18.39 -9.64 -17.78
C LYS A 445 17.15 -8.99 -17.18
N ASP A 446 16.01 -9.68 -17.19
CA ASP A 446 14.79 -9.26 -16.50
C ASP A 446 15.02 -9.30 -14.98
N HIS A 447 14.37 -8.40 -14.23
CA HIS A 447 14.40 -8.37 -12.75
C HIS A 447 13.92 -9.67 -12.08
N LYS A 448 13.36 -10.59 -12.88
CA LYS A 448 13.01 -11.94 -12.46
C LYS A 448 14.24 -12.84 -12.28
N TRP A 449 15.36 -12.57 -12.97
CA TRP A 449 16.52 -13.46 -13.04
C TRP A 449 17.86 -12.81 -12.62
N ALA A 450 18.38 -11.81 -13.34
CA ALA A 450 19.65 -11.15 -12.96
C ALA A 450 19.44 -10.03 -11.95
N TRP A 451 20.36 -10.00 -10.99
CA TRP A 451 20.46 -8.91 -10.05
C TRP A 451 21.24 -7.82 -10.75
N SER A 452 20.57 -6.75 -11.14
CA SER A 452 21.31 -5.54 -11.52
C SER A 452 21.97 -4.99 -10.27
N PHE A 453 23.23 -4.56 -10.34
CA PHE A 453 23.94 -3.98 -9.20
C PHE A 453 24.26 -2.52 -9.49
N VAL A 454 24.22 -1.70 -8.45
CA VAL A 454 24.70 -0.33 -8.48
C VAL A 454 26.12 -0.33 -7.90
N VAL A 455 27.11 -0.03 -8.74
CA VAL A 455 28.51 0.17 -8.34
C VAL A 455 28.72 1.66 -8.10
N TYR A 456 28.84 2.04 -6.83
CA TYR A 456 29.01 3.43 -6.43
C TYR A 456 30.48 3.74 -6.16
N LEU A 457 31.07 4.63 -6.95
CA LEU A 457 32.47 5.07 -6.91
C LEU A 457 32.63 6.46 -6.23
N GLY A 458 31.54 7.05 -5.72
CA GLY A 458 31.56 8.34 -5.04
C GLY A 458 31.17 9.53 -5.92
N SER A 459 32.07 10.50 -6.02
CA SER A 459 31.87 11.79 -6.72
C SER A 459 32.94 11.98 -7.79
N HIS A 460 32.57 12.52 -8.97
CA HIS A 460 33.58 12.86 -10.00
C HIS A 460 34.49 14.00 -9.53
N SER A 461 35.79 13.93 -9.81
CA SER A 461 36.80 14.91 -9.34
C SER A 461 36.83 16.22 -10.15
N HIS A 462 36.00 16.34 -11.20
CA HIS A 462 36.00 17.50 -12.09
C HIS A 462 35.20 18.66 -11.46
N GLY A 463 35.87 19.78 -11.18
CA GLY A 463 35.29 20.95 -10.51
C GLY A 463 34.20 21.69 -11.31
N SER A 464 33.37 22.47 -10.62
CA SER A 464 32.29 23.28 -11.19
C SER A 464 32.82 24.44 -12.03
N GLY A 465 33.05 24.22 -13.32
CA GLY A 465 33.37 25.24 -14.32
C GLY A 465 32.68 24.94 -15.65
N GLY A 466 31.70 25.75 -16.02
CA GLY A 466 30.89 25.61 -17.22
C GLY A 466 31.63 26.05 -18.48
N ALA A 467 32.24 25.10 -19.18
CA ALA A 467 32.57 25.14 -20.62
C ALA A 467 32.95 23.75 -21.21
N ALA A 468 33.20 22.73 -20.37
CA ALA A 468 33.68 21.40 -20.80
C ALA A 468 32.77 20.23 -20.35
N LEU A 469 31.44 20.42 -20.30
CA LEU A 469 30.53 19.43 -19.69
C LEU A 469 30.37 18.14 -20.53
N ALA A 470 30.43 18.23 -21.85
CA ALA A 470 30.32 17.07 -22.75
C ALA A 470 31.59 16.20 -22.72
N SER A 471 32.78 16.82 -22.82
CA SER A 471 34.06 16.09 -22.79
C SER A 471 34.36 15.46 -21.43
N ASN A 472 33.90 16.06 -20.32
CA ASN A 472 34.03 15.47 -18.99
C ASN A 472 33.07 14.30 -18.74
N GLN A 473 31.88 14.30 -19.35
CA GLN A 473 30.93 13.18 -19.26
C GLN A 473 31.43 11.97 -20.06
N GLU A 474 31.99 12.22 -21.24
CA GLU A 474 32.57 11.18 -22.09
C GLU A 474 33.80 10.54 -21.44
N ARG A 475 34.65 11.35 -20.79
CA ARG A 475 35.78 10.85 -19.98
C ARG A 475 35.32 10.02 -18.77
N ALA A 476 34.31 10.45 -18.04
CA ALA A 476 33.75 9.69 -16.91
C ALA A 476 33.12 8.37 -17.37
N MET A 477 32.40 8.40 -18.49
CA MET A 477 31.80 7.22 -19.10
C MET A 477 32.88 6.22 -19.53
N ASN A 478 33.92 6.69 -20.22
CA ASN A 478 35.06 5.86 -20.61
C ASN A 478 35.81 5.32 -19.40
N SER A 479 35.97 6.09 -18.32
CA SER A 479 36.58 5.58 -17.09
C SER A 479 35.76 4.49 -16.42
N HIS A 480 34.43 4.48 -16.56
CA HIS A 480 33.59 3.39 -16.05
C HIS A 480 33.72 2.13 -16.91
N TYR A 481 33.83 2.29 -18.23
CA TYR A 481 34.08 1.18 -19.14
C TYR A 481 35.48 0.60 -18.96
N GLU A 482 36.50 1.44 -18.74
CA GLU A 482 37.86 1.01 -18.39
C GLU A 482 37.89 0.33 -17.02
N PHE A 483 37.20 0.90 -16.02
CA PHE A 483 37.14 0.32 -14.68
C PHE A 483 36.47 -1.05 -14.67
N LEU A 484 35.24 -1.16 -15.18
CA LEU A 484 34.56 -2.45 -15.25
C LEU A 484 35.26 -3.38 -16.23
N GLY A 485 35.83 -2.86 -17.32
CA GLY A 485 36.61 -3.63 -18.29
C GLY A 485 37.88 -4.22 -17.70
N SER A 486 38.48 -3.56 -16.69
CA SER A 486 39.62 -4.09 -15.94
C SER A 486 39.26 -5.30 -15.07
N VAL A 487 37.99 -5.40 -14.64
CA VAL A 487 37.49 -6.54 -13.86
C VAL A 487 36.94 -7.65 -14.75
N LEU A 488 36.18 -7.29 -15.79
CA LEU A 488 35.59 -8.24 -16.75
C LEU A 488 36.59 -8.71 -17.84
N GLY A 489 37.80 -8.17 -17.85
CA GLY A 489 38.86 -8.46 -18.82
C GLY A 489 38.60 -7.94 -20.24
N SER A 490 37.54 -7.15 -20.46
CA SER A 490 37.18 -6.58 -21.76
C SER A 490 36.35 -5.31 -21.62
N GLU A 491 36.78 -4.23 -22.28
CA GLU A 491 36.03 -2.97 -22.33
C GLU A 491 34.69 -3.13 -23.07
N GLN A 492 34.60 -4.04 -24.04
CA GLN A 492 33.36 -4.32 -24.76
C GLN A 492 32.33 -5.00 -23.86
N LYS A 493 32.76 -5.99 -23.06
CA LYS A 493 31.89 -6.61 -22.03
C LYS A 493 31.41 -5.59 -21.00
N ALA A 494 32.27 -4.65 -20.63
CA ALA A 494 31.90 -3.58 -19.71
C ALA A 494 30.85 -2.62 -20.30
N LYS A 495 30.95 -2.27 -21.58
CA LYS A 495 29.93 -1.48 -22.29
C LYS A 495 28.59 -2.22 -22.41
N ASP A 496 28.64 -3.53 -22.62
CA ASP A 496 27.43 -4.36 -22.76
C ASP A 496 26.76 -4.63 -21.40
N ALA A 497 27.53 -4.66 -20.30
CA ALA A 497 27.05 -4.87 -18.94
C ALA A 497 26.52 -3.58 -18.29
N ILE A 498 27.15 -2.43 -18.55
CA ILE A 498 26.75 -1.13 -17.98
C ILE A 498 25.56 -0.55 -18.75
N PHE A 499 24.39 -0.54 -18.11
CA PHE A 499 23.18 0.04 -18.69
C PHE A 499 22.87 1.44 -18.15
N TYR A 500 23.50 1.88 -17.05
CA TYR A 500 23.55 3.30 -16.68
C TYR A 500 24.94 3.70 -16.21
N SER A 501 25.48 4.75 -16.82
CA SER A 501 26.74 5.37 -16.41
C SER A 501 26.45 6.72 -15.76
N TYR A 502 26.71 6.88 -14.46
CA TYR A 502 26.46 8.13 -13.76
C TYR A 502 27.66 9.07 -13.94
N THR A 503 27.58 9.98 -14.91
CA THR A 503 28.75 10.76 -15.38
C THR A 503 28.77 12.23 -14.95
N LYS A 504 27.72 12.67 -14.24
CA LYS A 504 27.48 14.11 -13.99
C LYS A 504 27.91 14.56 -12.60
N TYR A 505 27.43 13.88 -11.58
CA TYR A 505 27.63 14.28 -10.19
C TYR A 505 27.93 13.03 -9.35
N ILE A 506 27.09 12.00 -9.43
CA ILE A 506 27.36 10.66 -8.93
C ILE A 506 28.46 10.05 -9.81
N ASN A 507 29.51 9.48 -9.21
CA ASN A 507 30.49 8.62 -9.88
C ASN A 507 30.15 7.17 -9.57
N GLY A 508 30.02 6.35 -10.61
CA GLY A 508 29.50 5.00 -10.53
C GLY A 508 28.59 4.64 -11.69
N PHE A 509 28.13 3.40 -11.73
CA PHE A 509 27.31 2.88 -12.80
C PHE A 509 26.38 1.78 -12.29
N ALA A 510 25.28 1.55 -13.00
CA ALA A 510 24.47 0.36 -12.85
C ALA A 510 24.83 -0.61 -13.97
N ALA A 511 25.14 -1.83 -13.58
CA ALA A 511 25.51 -2.90 -14.51
C ALA A 511 24.84 -4.21 -14.11
N THR A 512 24.59 -5.04 -15.11
CA THR A 512 24.24 -6.44 -14.89
C THR A 512 25.54 -7.17 -14.60
N LEU A 513 25.70 -7.65 -13.36
CA LEU A 513 26.93 -8.27 -12.86
C LEU A 513 26.60 -9.61 -12.22
N GLU A 514 27.49 -10.58 -12.33
CA GLU A 514 27.43 -11.79 -11.52
C GLU A 514 27.82 -11.49 -10.06
N GLU A 515 27.42 -12.35 -9.11
CA GLU A 515 27.63 -12.10 -7.67
C GLU A 515 29.13 -12.07 -7.31
N GLU A 516 29.94 -12.92 -7.97
CA GLU A 516 31.40 -12.90 -7.85
C GLU A 516 32.02 -11.62 -8.42
N GLU A 517 31.55 -11.15 -9.57
CA GLU A 517 32.00 -9.90 -10.19
C GLU A 517 31.64 -8.71 -9.29
N ALA A 518 30.42 -8.67 -8.75
CA ALA A 518 29.97 -7.65 -7.81
C ALA A 518 30.79 -7.66 -6.50
N MET A 519 31.15 -8.85 -6.00
CA MET A 519 32.04 -9.00 -4.84
C MET A 519 33.46 -8.53 -5.14
N GLU A 520 34.03 -8.88 -6.29
CA GLU A 520 35.38 -8.47 -6.65
C GLU A 520 35.47 -6.95 -6.87
N ILE A 521 34.47 -6.37 -7.55
CA ILE A 521 34.30 -4.93 -7.69
C ILE A 521 34.20 -4.28 -6.30
N SER A 522 33.44 -4.86 -5.36
CA SER A 522 33.28 -4.29 -4.01
C SER A 522 34.58 -4.21 -3.19
N LYS A 523 35.61 -5.01 -3.54
CA LYS A 523 36.93 -4.98 -2.88
C LYS A 523 37.85 -3.89 -3.42
N HIS A 524 37.53 -3.30 -4.58
CA HIS A 524 38.39 -2.32 -5.22
C HIS A 524 38.43 -1.00 -4.41
N PRO A 525 39.61 -0.39 -4.14
CA PRO A 525 39.74 0.76 -3.24
C PRO A 525 38.92 2.00 -3.66
N SER A 526 38.67 2.13 -4.96
CA SER A 526 37.87 3.22 -5.55
C SER A 526 36.35 2.98 -5.49
N VAL A 527 35.90 1.80 -5.07
CA VAL A 527 34.48 1.43 -4.97
C VAL A 527 34.00 1.64 -3.53
N ILE A 528 33.02 2.54 -3.36
CA ILE A 528 32.45 2.86 -2.05
C ILE A 528 31.42 1.81 -1.63
N SER A 529 30.60 1.35 -2.56
CA SER A 529 29.63 0.27 -2.30
C SER A 529 29.12 -0.35 -3.59
N VAL A 530 28.90 -1.67 -3.57
CA VAL A 530 28.14 -2.41 -4.59
C VAL A 530 26.89 -2.96 -3.93
N PHE A 531 25.71 -2.71 -4.50
CA PHE A 531 24.45 -3.20 -3.94
C PHE A 531 23.43 -3.53 -5.02
N PRO A 532 22.55 -4.53 -4.82
CA PRO A 532 21.58 -4.93 -5.82
C PRO A 532 20.44 -3.91 -5.97
N ASN A 533 20.05 -3.69 -7.22
CA ASN A 533 18.89 -2.96 -7.70
C ASN A 533 17.63 -3.76 -7.35
N ARG A 534 16.70 -3.16 -6.60
CA ARG A 534 15.50 -3.84 -6.08
C ARG A 534 14.22 -3.15 -6.56
N GLY A 535 13.26 -3.95 -7.02
CA GLY A 535 11.88 -3.52 -7.23
C GLY A 535 11.05 -3.62 -5.94
N HIS A 536 10.19 -2.63 -5.68
CA HIS A 536 9.32 -2.56 -4.48
C HIS A 536 7.83 -2.55 -4.88
N ARG A 537 6.95 -3.21 -4.10
CA ARG A 537 5.48 -3.09 -4.21
C ARG A 537 4.98 -1.79 -3.56
N LEU A 538 3.92 -1.19 -4.09
CA LEU A 538 3.29 0.03 -3.56
C LEU A 538 2.23 -0.30 -2.49
N HIS A 539 2.45 0.14 -1.24
CA HIS A 539 1.42 0.34 -0.21
C HIS A 539 1.63 1.71 0.41
N THR A 540 0.55 2.45 0.68
CA THR A 540 0.36 3.46 1.76
C THR A 540 -0.89 4.36 1.60
N THR A 541 -1.88 4.16 2.46
CA THR A 541 -2.04 5.07 3.60
C THR A 541 -2.07 4.20 4.86
N ARG A 542 -1.42 4.65 5.93
CA ARG A 542 -0.95 3.76 7.01
C ARG A 542 -1.74 3.85 8.31
N SER A 543 -2.29 5.01 8.66
CA SER A 543 -2.79 5.26 10.02
C SER A 543 -3.90 4.28 10.44
N TRP A 544 -4.81 3.92 9.55
CA TRP A 544 -5.89 2.97 9.84
C TRP A 544 -5.44 1.51 9.91
N GLU A 545 -4.45 1.12 9.11
CA GLU A 545 -3.80 -0.19 9.25
C GLU A 545 -3.03 -0.28 10.57
N PHE A 546 -2.31 0.79 10.94
CA PHE A 546 -1.61 0.91 12.23
C PHE A 546 -2.58 0.82 13.44
N LEU A 547 -3.82 1.27 13.26
CA LEU A 547 -4.91 1.13 14.23
C LEU A 547 -5.60 -0.24 14.20
N GLY A 548 -5.19 -1.14 13.30
CA GLY A 548 -5.69 -2.51 13.19
C GLY A 548 -7.04 -2.64 12.49
N MET A 549 -7.45 -1.64 11.70
CA MET A 549 -8.72 -1.65 10.95
C MET A 549 -8.68 -2.61 9.75
N GLU A 550 -7.48 -2.83 9.22
CA GLU A 550 -7.16 -3.77 8.17
C GLU A 550 -5.77 -4.37 8.44
N LYS A 551 -5.40 -5.38 7.65
CA LYS A 551 -4.05 -5.94 7.67
C LYS A 551 -3.66 -6.37 6.28
N ASP A 552 -2.49 -5.94 5.80
CA ASP A 552 -1.97 -6.29 4.48
C ASP A 552 -2.93 -5.87 3.35
N GLY A 553 -3.58 -4.70 3.50
CA GLY A 553 -4.59 -4.19 2.56
C GLY A 553 -5.92 -4.95 2.56
N ARG A 554 -6.15 -5.88 3.51
CA ARG A 554 -7.38 -6.68 3.61
C ARG A 554 -8.18 -6.34 4.85
N ILE A 555 -9.47 -6.08 4.65
CA ILE A 555 -10.42 -5.82 5.73
C ILE A 555 -11.00 -7.15 6.20
N ARG A 556 -10.74 -7.51 7.45
CA ARG A 556 -11.22 -8.78 8.03
C ARG A 556 -12.63 -8.61 8.57
N ALA A 557 -13.45 -9.66 8.53
CA ALA A 557 -14.84 -9.63 8.99
C ALA A 557 -15.02 -9.18 10.46
N TYR A 558 -14.02 -9.40 11.31
CA TYR A 558 -14.06 -8.97 12.70
C TYR A 558 -13.69 -7.49 12.91
N SER A 559 -13.17 -6.81 11.88
CA SER A 559 -12.86 -5.38 11.93
C SER A 559 -14.11 -4.58 12.23
N ILE A 560 -13.98 -3.52 13.03
CA ILE A 560 -15.10 -2.60 13.30
C ILE A 560 -15.62 -1.97 12.00
N TRP A 561 -14.78 -1.80 10.96
CA TRP A 561 -15.26 -1.38 9.64
C TRP A 561 -16.32 -2.32 9.07
N ALA A 562 -16.06 -3.63 9.04
CA ALA A 562 -17.04 -4.58 8.54
C ALA A 562 -18.27 -4.66 9.46
N LYS A 563 -18.06 -4.72 10.78
CA LYS A 563 -19.16 -4.83 11.76
C LYS A 563 -20.11 -3.64 11.76
N ALA A 564 -19.57 -2.43 11.61
CA ALA A 564 -20.33 -1.19 11.60
C ALA A 564 -20.72 -0.73 10.18
N ARG A 565 -20.62 -1.61 9.17
CA ARG A 565 -20.87 -1.30 7.75
C ARG A 565 -20.20 0.01 7.30
N PHE A 566 -18.93 0.18 7.70
CA PHE A 566 -18.10 1.34 7.40
C PHE A 566 -18.65 2.70 7.89
N GLY A 567 -19.66 2.71 8.76
CA GLY A 567 -20.32 3.93 9.26
C GLY A 567 -21.58 4.33 8.50
N GLU A 568 -22.12 3.44 7.66
CA GLU A 568 -23.37 3.67 6.93
C GLU A 568 -24.50 4.18 7.84
N GLY A 569 -25.21 5.22 7.37
CA GLY A 569 -26.31 5.86 8.10
C GLY A 569 -25.89 6.90 9.16
N VAL A 570 -24.59 7.03 9.43
CA VAL A 570 -24.03 8.06 10.32
C VAL A 570 -23.63 9.30 9.53
N ILE A 571 -23.81 10.48 10.13
CA ILE A 571 -23.43 11.77 9.58
C ILE A 571 -22.32 12.36 10.44
N ILE A 572 -21.14 12.58 9.85
CA ILE A 572 -19.99 13.21 10.50
C ILE A 572 -19.81 14.62 9.95
N GLY A 573 -19.95 15.62 10.82
CA GLY A 573 -19.71 17.02 10.49
C GLY A 573 -18.32 17.49 10.93
N ASN A 574 -17.70 18.45 10.22
CA ASN A 574 -16.56 19.20 10.75
C ASN A 574 -16.83 20.70 10.84
N LEU A 575 -16.27 21.34 11.88
CA LEU A 575 -16.18 22.80 12.00
C LEU A 575 -14.74 23.19 11.69
N ASP A 576 -14.51 23.78 10.52
CA ASP A 576 -13.16 23.93 9.96
C ASP A 576 -13.04 25.05 8.90
N THR A 577 -12.04 25.01 8.01
CA THR A 577 -11.79 25.97 6.92
C THR A 577 -12.64 25.74 5.66
N GLY A 578 -13.54 24.75 5.69
CA GLY A 578 -14.44 24.39 4.60
C GLY A 578 -14.17 22.99 4.04
N VAL A 579 -14.64 22.74 2.82
CA VAL A 579 -14.39 21.49 2.10
C VAL A 579 -14.01 21.74 0.65
N TRP A 580 -13.16 20.87 0.09
CA TRP A 580 -12.90 20.74 -1.34
C TRP A 580 -13.71 19.57 -1.91
N PRO A 581 -14.92 19.81 -2.46
CA PRO A 581 -15.85 18.74 -2.83
C PRO A 581 -15.28 17.77 -3.88
N GLU A 582 -14.43 18.26 -4.77
CA GLU A 582 -13.90 17.49 -5.91
C GLU A 582 -12.79 16.52 -5.50
N ALA A 583 -12.38 16.50 -4.23
CA ALA A 583 -11.45 15.50 -3.75
C ALA A 583 -12.09 14.10 -3.89
N GLY A 584 -11.39 13.14 -4.49
CA GLY A 584 -11.91 11.76 -4.64
C GLY A 584 -12.32 11.09 -3.31
N SER A 585 -11.84 11.61 -2.17
CA SER A 585 -12.29 11.20 -0.83
C SER A 585 -13.76 11.49 -0.55
N PHE A 586 -14.40 12.35 -1.34
CA PHE A 586 -15.82 12.71 -1.24
C PHE A 586 -16.64 12.25 -2.45
N SER A 587 -16.15 11.26 -3.22
CA SER A 587 -16.92 10.64 -4.30
C SER A 587 -18.22 10.00 -3.78
N ASP A 588 -19.26 9.97 -4.60
CA ASP A 588 -20.55 9.38 -4.28
C ASP A 588 -20.61 7.86 -4.57
N ASP A 589 -19.59 7.29 -5.22
CA ASP A 589 -19.61 5.94 -5.81
C ASP A 589 -20.02 4.80 -4.86
N GLY A 590 -21.27 4.36 -4.83
CA GLY A 590 -21.71 3.30 -3.89
C GLY A 590 -21.84 3.79 -2.45
N MET A 591 -22.10 5.09 -2.27
CA MET A 591 -22.87 5.57 -1.13
C MET A 591 -24.32 5.10 -1.26
N GLY A 592 -25.07 5.07 -0.16
CA GLY A 592 -26.52 5.05 -0.18
C GLY A 592 -27.10 6.47 -0.15
N PRO A 593 -28.44 6.62 -0.14
CA PRO A 593 -29.07 7.92 0.01
C PRO A 593 -28.79 8.55 1.37
N ALA A 594 -28.80 9.88 1.43
CA ALA A 594 -28.69 10.61 2.68
C ALA A 594 -29.75 10.13 3.70
N PRO A 595 -29.43 10.03 5.00
CA PRO A 595 -30.40 9.60 6.00
C PRO A 595 -31.62 10.52 6.02
N ALA A 596 -32.83 9.99 6.01
CA ALA A 596 -34.09 10.77 5.96
C ALA A 596 -34.26 11.81 7.09
N ARG A 597 -33.47 11.68 8.17
CA ARG A 597 -33.43 12.64 9.29
C ARG A 597 -32.61 13.90 8.99
N TRP A 598 -31.81 13.91 7.92
CA TRP A 598 -30.95 15.02 7.55
C TRP A 598 -31.77 16.25 7.15
N ARG A 599 -31.41 17.41 7.70
CA ARG A 599 -32.09 18.69 7.45
C ARG A 599 -31.15 19.79 6.96
N GLY A 600 -29.88 19.46 6.79
CA GLY A 600 -28.88 20.43 6.34
C GLY A 600 -29.01 20.77 4.86
N ILE A 601 -28.32 21.84 4.48
CA ILE A 601 -28.35 22.40 3.13
C ILE A 601 -26.95 22.47 2.53
N CYS A 602 -26.88 22.56 1.20
CA CYS A 602 -25.73 23.11 0.50
C CYS A 602 -25.98 24.60 0.27
N GLN A 603 -25.19 25.46 0.91
CA GLN A 603 -25.37 26.91 0.83
C GLN A 603 -24.76 27.46 -0.47
N ASP A 604 -25.60 28.07 -1.32
CA ASP A 604 -25.22 28.63 -2.62
C ASP A 604 -24.43 29.95 -2.53
N GLN A 605 -23.64 30.21 -3.56
CA GLN A 605 -22.92 31.47 -3.73
C GLN A 605 -23.88 32.61 -4.09
N ALA A 606 -23.79 33.73 -3.36
CA ALA A 606 -24.26 35.01 -3.86
C ALA A 606 -23.17 35.65 -4.75
N SER A 607 -23.51 35.82 -6.04
CA SER A 607 -22.98 36.76 -7.05
C SER A 607 -21.60 36.54 -7.72
N ASP A 608 -21.65 36.62 -9.06
CA ASP A 608 -20.68 37.04 -10.10
C ASP A 608 -19.75 36.02 -10.81
N ASP A 609 -19.52 34.81 -10.31
CA ASP A 609 -18.73 33.78 -11.05
C ASP A 609 -19.58 32.89 -11.99
N ALA A 610 -20.87 33.20 -12.14
CA ALA A 610 -21.83 32.42 -12.91
C ALA A 610 -21.61 32.43 -14.44
N GLN A 611 -20.67 33.23 -14.96
CA GLN A 611 -20.44 33.32 -16.42
C GLN A 611 -19.32 32.41 -16.95
N ASN A 612 -18.49 31.79 -16.11
CA ASN A 612 -17.35 30.98 -16.59
C ASN A 612 -17.21 29.58 -15.96
N ASN A 613 -18.19 29.11 -15.18
CA ASN A 613 -18.20 27.74 -14.64
C ASN A 613 -19.59 27.09 -14.85
N GLU A 614 -19.88 26.72 -16.10
CA GLU A 614 -20.95 25.76 -16.38
C GLU A 614 -20.52 24.38 -15.85
N GLY A 615 -21.09 23.93 -14.72
CA GLY A 615 -20.93 22.54 -14.31
C GLY A 615 -21.41 22.14 -12.92
N TRP A 616 -21.25 22.98 -11.89
CA TRP A 616 -21.34 22.46 -10.51
C TRP A 616 -22.55 22.93 -9.70
N LEU A 617 -23.09 24.12 -9.92
CA LEU A 617 -24.30 24.55 -9.22
C LEU A 617 -25.57 23.87 -9.79
N TYR A 618 -25.54 23.51 -11.08
CA TYR A 618 -26.69 22.91 -11.78
C TYR A 618 -27.11 21.51 -11.26
N MET A 619 -26.23 20.77 -10.56
CA MET A 619 -26.57 19.45 -10.00
C MET A 619 -27.16 19.47 -8.58
N LEU A 620 -27.01 20.58 -7.84
CA LEU A 620 -27.48 20.68 -6.45
C LEU A 620 -28.69 21.61 -6.26
N THR A 621 -29.02 22.51 -7.20
CA THR A 621 -29.96 23.63 -6.91
C THR A 621 -31.23 23.72 -7.76
N GLU A 622 -31.38 23.03 -8.90
CA GLU A 622 -32.67 22.93 -9.61
C GLU A 622 -33.38 21.60 -9.32
N GLN A 623 -33.99 21.50 -8.14
CA GLN A 623 -35.35 20.94 -7.95
C GLN A 623 -35.73 21.07 -6.48
N SER A 624 -36.15 22.28 -6.13
CA SER A 624 -36.97 22.54 -4.96
C SER A 624 -38.22 21.64 -4.98
N GLU A 625 -38.42 20.92 -3.87
CA GLU A 625 -39.68 20.35 -3.36
C GLU A 625 -40.03 18.87 -3.55
N LEU A 626 -39.36 18.06 -4.39
CA LEU A 626 -39.66 16.62 -4.45
C LEU A 626 -38.38 15.79 -4.61
N ASP A 627 -38.12 14.93 -3.61
CA ASP A 627 -37.23 13.76 -3.66
C ASP A 627 -35.72 13.94 -3.35
N PHE A 628 -35.40 14.47 -2.17
CA PHE A 628 -34.07 14.29 -1.54
C PHE A 628 -33.79 12.85 -1.05
N GLY A 629 -34.77 11.93 -1.15
CA GLY A 629 -34.70 10.58 -0.61
C GLY A 629 -34.01 9.53 -1.50
N SER A 630 -33.63 9.89 -2.73
CA SER A 630 -33.29 8.90 -3.78
C SER A 630 -31.90 9.02 -4.41
N ARG A 631 -31.02 9.91 -3.93
CA ARG A 631 -29.66 10.09 -4.52
C ARG A 631 -28.54 9.69 -3.57
N ASP A 632 -27.67 8.81 -4.05
CA ASP A 632 -26.43 8.37 -3.39
C ASP A 632 -25.45 9.54 -3.32
N VAL A 633 -25.19 10.10 -2.13
CA VAL A 633 -24.35 11.31 -1.96
C VAL A 633 -23.45 11.19 -0.73
N LYS A 634 -22.16 11.49 -0.85
CA LYS A 634 -21.17 11.48 0.21
C LYS A 634 -21.17 12.77 1.01
N LEU A 635 -21.01 13.92 0.35
CA LEU A 635 -21.07 15.25 0.95
C LEU A 635 -22.50 15.78 0.89
N ILE A 636 -23.24 15.62 1.98
CA ILE A 636 -24.69 15.88 2.02
C ILE A 636 -25.06 17.29 2.48
N GLY A 637 -24.07 18.06 2.94
CA GLY A 637 -24.27 19.49 3.21
C GLY A 637 -22.97 20.26 3.40
N ALA A 638 -23.03 21.54 3.08
CA ALA A 638 -21.92 22.46 3.19
C ALA A 638 -22.45 23.86 3.52
N ARG A 639 -21.98 24.45 4.61
CA ARG A 639 -22.41 25.77 5.11
C ARG A 639 -21.20 26.58 5.54
N TYR A 640 -21.31 27.91 5.52
CA TYR A 640 -20.27 28.80 6.03
C TYR A 640 -20.83 29.86 6.97
N PHE A 641 -20.02 30.27 7.93
CA PHE A 641 -20.35 31.25 8.96
C PHE A 641 -19.18 32.23 9.06
N ASN A 642 -19.42 33.49 8.71
CA ASN A 642 -18.38 34.52 8.64
C ASN A 642 -18.83 35.85 9.23
N LYS A 643 -19.96 35.91 9.93
CA LYS A 643 -20.48 37.17 10.47
C LYS A 643 -19.57 37.67 11.60
N GLY A 644 -19.06 36.77 12.43
CA GLY A 644 -18.04 37.07 13.44
C GLY A 644 -16.76 37.59 12.79
N TYR A 645 -16.27 36.86 11.77
CA TYR A 645 -15.10 37.28 10.98
C TYR A 645 -15.27 38.68 10.34
N LEU A 646 -16.37 38.91 9.61
CA LEU A 646 -16.66 40.18 8.93
C LEU A 646 -16.79 41.35 9.90
N SER A 647 -17.29 41.12 11.12
CA SER A 647 -17.33 42.17 12.16
C SER A 647 -15.94 42.68 12.55
N THR A 648 -14.90 41.86 12.35
CA THR A 648 -13.50 42.22 12.66
C THR A 648 -12.77 42.83 11.46
N VAL A 649 -13.03 42.34 10.24
CA VAL A 649 -12.32 42.80 9.02
C VAL A 649 -13.05 43.87 8.21
N GLY A 650 -14.34 44.12 8.47
CA GLY A 650 -15.19 44.99 7.68
C GLY A 650 -15.72 44.30 6.41
N GLN A 651 -15.10 44.57 5.25
CA GLN A 651 -15.46 43.95 3.96
C GLN A 651 -14.44 42.87 3.56
N ALA A 652 -14.93 41.70 3.18
CA ALA A 652 -14.08 40.64 2.64
C ALA A 652 -13.67 40.95 1.19
N ALA A 653 -12.42 40.63 0.83
CA ALA A 653 -11.89 40.84 -0.51
C ALA A 653 -12.53 39.94 -1.60
N ASN A 654 -13.18 38.84 -1.20
CA ASN A 654 -13.82 37.86 -2.09
C ASN A 654 -15.19 37.44 -1.52
N PRO A 655 -16.13 36.97 -2.38
CA PRO A 655 -17.38 36.37 -1.93
C PRO A 655 -17.13 35.18 -1.00
N ALA A 656 -17.91 35.10 0.07
CA ALA A 656 -17.82 33.99 1.01
C ALA A 656 -18.41 32.72 0.40
N SER A 657 -17.69 31.60 0.54
CA SER A 657 -18.16 30.29 0.10
C SER A 657 -17.77 29.20 1.10
N THR A 658 -18.43 28.05 0.98
CA THR A 658 -18.17 26.83 1.75
C THR A 658 -16.84 26.16 1.37
N ARG A 659 -16.22 26.62 0.29
CA ARG A 659 -15.03 26.00 -0.30
C ARG A 659 -13.81 26.18 0.57
N ASP A 660 -13.03 25.12 0.68
CA ASP A 660 -11.77 25.14 1.41
C ASP A 660 -10.66 25.80 0.59
N THR A 661 -10.23 26.96 1.04
CA THR A 661 -9.12 27.72 0.42
C THR A 661 -7.80 27.52 1.14
N ASP A 662 -7.82 26.83 2.29
CA ASP A 662 -6.66 26.58 3.13
C ASP A 662 -6.16 25.13 2.95
N GLY A 663 -7.09 24.18 3.03
CA GLY A 663 -6.87 22.75 2.88
C GLY A 663 -7.05 21.96 4.16
N HIS A 664 -6.96 22.61 5.33
CA HIS A 664 -7.10 21.96 6.63
C HIS A 664 -8.46 21.25 6.79
N GLY A 665 -9.58 21.90 6.44
CA GLY A 665 -10.91 21.31 6.55
C GLY A 665 -11.16 20.10 5.64
N THR A 666 -10.61 20.13 4.42
CA THR A 666 -10.61 18.98 3.50
C THR A 666 -9.80 17.82 4.09
N HIS A 667 -8.64 18.13 4.68
CA HIS A 667 -7.75 17.15 5.30
C HIS A 667 -8.40 16.47 6.51
N THR A 668 -9.01 17.26 7.40
CA THR A 668 -9.67 16.74 8.61
C THR A 668 -10.91 15.92 8.27
N LEU A 669 -11.78 16.41 7.38
CA LEU A 669 -13.01 15.70 7.00
C LEU A 669 -12.72 14.38 6.28
N SER A 670 -11.74 14.38 5.36
CA SER A 670 -11.32 13.16 4.66
C SER A 670 -10.59 12.18 5.59
N THR A 671 -9.90 12.65 6.63
CA THR A 671 -9.38 11.76 7.68
C THR A 671 -10.50 11.12 8.50
N ALA A 672 -11.57 11.85 8.81
CA ALA A 672 -12.68 11.32 9.60
C ALA A 672 -13.51 10.30 8.81
N ALA A 673 -13.84 10.63 7.57
CA ALA A 673 -14.82 9.87 6.78
C ALA A 673 -14.53 9.84 5.29
N GLY A 674 -13.32 10.14 4.82
CA GLY A 674 -12.96 10.01 3.41
C GLY A 674 -13.16 8.59 2.87
N ARG A 675 -13.54 8.50 1.59
CA ARG A 675 -13.65 7.24 0.87
C ARG A 675 -12.30 6.62 0.57
N PHE A 676 -12.34 5.37 0.10
CA PHE A 676 -11.18 4.67 -0.43
C PHE A 676 -10.72 5.33 -1.75
N VAL A 677 -9.53 5.94 -1.74
CA VAL A 677 -8.92 6.55 -2.94
C VAL A 677 -7.56 5.91 -3.22
N PRO A 678 -7.43 5.02 -4.22
CA PRO A 678 -6.16 4.39 -4.58
C PRO A 678 -5.17 5.40 -5.18
N GLY A 679 -3.87 5.13 -5.06
CA GLY A 679 -2.80 5.96 -5.62
C GLY A 679 -2.57 7.30 -4.92
N ALA A 680 -3.18 7.52 -3.75
CA ALA A 680 -2.96 8.69 -2.92
C ALA A 680 -1.51 8.76 -2.46
N ASN A 681 -0.85 9.89 -2.72
CA ASN A 681 0.56 10.13 -2.38
C ASN A 681 0.83 11.63 -2.31
N LEU A 682 1.95 12.01 -1.67
CA LEU A 682 2.52 13.36 -1.78
C LEU A 682 3.87 13.26 -2.48
N PHE A 683 3.94 13.69 -3.74
CA PHE A 683 5.14 13.60 -4.58
C PHE A 683 5.72 12.18 -4.71
N GLY A 684 4.86 11.16 -4.71
CA GLY A 684 5.22 9.74 -4.70
C GLY A 684 5.51 9.17 -3.31
N TYR A 685 5.69 10.01 -2.28
CA TYR A 685 5.87 9.56 -0.91
C TYR A 685 4.54 9.16 -0.28
N GLY A 686 4.56 8.08 0.50
CA GLY A 686 3.36 7.59 1.15
C GLY A 686 2.27 7.15 0.16
N ASN A 687 2.67 6.59 -0.99
CA ASN A 687 1.79 6.09 -2.05
C ASN A 687 0.97 4.82 -1.73
N GLY A 688 -0.36 4.93 -1.76
CA GLY A 688 -1.33 3.83 -1.70
C GLY A 688 -2.77 4.31 -1.54
N THR A 689 -3.62 3.59 -0.79
CA THR A 689 -5.07 3.90 -0.75
C THR A 689 -5.44 4.77 0.44
N ALA A 690 -5.78 6.04 0.23
CA ALA A 690 -6.34 6.91 1.27
C ALA A 690 -7.74 6.46 1.69
N LYS A 691 -8.08 6.66 2.96
CA LYS A 691 -9.36 6.29 3.57
C LYS A 691 -9.54 6.99 4.91
N GLY A 692 -10.78 7.32 5.24
CA GLY A 692 -11.16 7.86 6.53
C GLY A 692 -11.49 6.79 7.56
N GLY A 693 -11.80 7.22 8.77
CA GLY A 693 -12.19 6.35 9.88
C GLY A 693 -13.54 5.69 9.67
N ALA A 694 -14.50 6.40 9.08
CA ALA A 694 -15.81 5.87 8.70
C ALA A 694 -16.08 6.11 7.20
N PRO A 695 -15.49 5.31 6.28
CA PRO A 695 -15.60 5.56 4.84
C PRO A 695 -17.02 5.55 4.27
N GLY A 696 -17.96 4.85 4.92
CA GLY A 696 -19.37 4.77 4.53
C GLY A 696 -20.29 5.79 5.23
N ALA A 697 -19.78 6.62 6.13
CA ALA A 697 -20.57 7.69 6.75
C ALA A 697 -20.79 8.85 5.77
N HIS A 698 -21.91 9.56 5.86
CA HIS A 698 -22.09 10.82 5.14
C HIS A 698 -21.32 11.94 5.84
N VAL A 699 -20.95 12.97 5.09
CA VAL A 699 -20.20 14.11 5.62
C VAL A 699 -20.91 15.43 5.41
N ALA A 700 -20.71 16.35 6.36
CA ALA A 700 -21.20 17.71 6.29
C ALA A 700 -20.09 18.71 6.70
N ALA A 701 -19.92 19.80 5.95
CA ALA A 701 -18.87 20.77 6.21
C ALA A 701 -19.43 22.09 6.74
N TYR A 702 -18.94 22.56 7.88
CA TYR A 702 -19.31 23.84 8.49
C TYR A 702 -18.07 24.73 8.55
N LYS A 703 -17.94 25.63 7.58
CA LYS A 703 -16.80 26.55 7.52
C LYS A 703 -16.96 27.69 8.53
N VAL A 704 -16.07 27.72 9.52
CA VAL A 704 -16.04 28.75 10.59
C VAL A 704 -14.67 29.43 10.72
N CYS A 705 -13.66 28.87 10.06
CA CYS A 705 -12.30 29.40 10.04
C CYS A 705 -12.02 30.11 8.72
N TRP A 706 -11.38 31.26 8.82
CA TRP A 706 -11.07 32.18 7.74
C TRP A 706 -9.60 32.61 7.83
N ARG A 707 -9.16 33.49 6.93
CA ARG A 707 -7.77 33.96 6.96
C ARG A 707 -7.45 34.60 8.33
N PRO A 708 -6.25 34.35 8.88
CA PRO A 708 -5.87 34.89 10.18
C PRO A 708 -5.90 36.43 10.20
N VAL A 709 -6.51 37.01 11.23
CA VAL A 709 -6.52 38.45 11.51
C VAL A 709 -6.15 38.65 12.97
N ASN A 710 -5.08 39.41 13.24
CA ASN A 710 -4.52 39.59 14.59
C ASN A 710 -4.24 38.25 15.32
N GLY A 711 -3.88 37.20 14.58
CA GLY A 711 -3.62 35.86 15.12
C GLY A 711 -4.87 35.03 15.43
N SER A 712 -6.07 35.49 15.05
CA SER A 712 -7.33 34.74 15.19
C SER A 712 -7.88 34.36 13.81
N GLU A 713 -8.25 33.09 13.66
CA GLU A 713 -8.71 32.51 12.38
C GLU A 713 -10.17 32.05 12.44
N CYS A 714 -10.63 31.60 13.62
CA CYS A 714 -11.98 31.10 13.84
C CYS A 714 -12.60 31.87 15.01
N PHE A 715 -13.76 32.48 14.79
CA PHE A 715 -14.40 33.37 15.78
C PHE A 715 -15.53 32.65 16.52
N ASP A 716 -15.65 32.83 17.83
CA ASP A 716 -16.65 32.15 18.68
C ASP A 716 -18.09 32.33 18.18
N ALA A 717 -18.43 33.51 17.65
CA ALA A 717 -19.76 33.78 17.10
C ALA A 717 -20.09 32.86 15.90
N ASP A 718 -19.11 32.62 15.03
CA ASP A 718 -19.25 31.75 13.87
C ASP A 718 -19.23 30.27 14.29
N ILE A 719 -18.40 29.91 15.29
CA ILE A 719 -18.33 28.56 15.88
C ILE A 719 -19.67 28.16 16.52
N ILE A 720 -20.25 29.01 17.37
CA ILE A 720 -21.54 28.75 18.03
C ILE A 720 -22.66 28.62 16.98
N ALA A 721 -22.68 29.51 15.97
CA ALA A 721 -23.67 29.43 14.90
C ALA A 721 -23.56 28.12 14.10
N ALA A 722 -22.35 27.62 13.88
CA ALA A 722 -22.15 26.33 13.23
C ALA A 722 -22.56 25.14 14.11
N PHE A 723 -22.32 25.19 15.42
CA PHE A 723 -22.84 24.16 16.34
C PHE A 723 -24.37 24.11 16.32
N ASP A 724 -25.03 25.26 16.41
CA ASP A 724 -26.50 25.36 16.35
C ASP A 724 -27.04 24.78 15.04
N ALA A 725 -26.44 25.16 13.92
CA ALA A 725 -26.75 24.60 12.61
C ALA A 725 -26.53 23.08 12.55
N ALA A 726 -25.39 22.56 13.01
CA ALA A 726 -25.10 21.14 12.96
C ALA A 726 -26.05 20.29 13.82
N ILE A 727 -26.48 20.81 14.97
CA ILE A 727 -27.48 20.18 15.83
C ILE A 727 -28.82 20.11 15.10
N HIS A 728 -29.25 21.23 14.52
CA HIS A 728 -30.50 21.31 13.75
C HIS A 728 -30.49 20.37 12.54
N ASP A 729 -29.38 20.33 11.82
CA ASP A 729 -29.22 19.57 10.58
C ASP A 729 -29.22 18.05 10.83
N GLY A 730 -28.94 17.61 12.07
CA GLY A 730 -29.04 16.21 12.49
C GLY A 730 -27.71 15.44 12.43
N VAL A 731 -26.58 16.11 12.64
CA VAL A 731 -25.25 15.49 12.70
C VAL A 731 -25.14 14.54 13.90
N ASP A 732 -24.49 13.38 13.73
CA ASP A 732 -24.27 12.41 14.82
C ASP A 732 -22.95 12.65 15.57
N VAL A 733 -21.90 13.04 14.84
CA VAL A 733 -20.55 13.26 15.36
C VAL A 733 -19.96 14.54 14.76
N LEU A 734 -19.42 15.41 15.61
CA LEU A 734 -18.69 16.61 15.20
C LEU A 734 -17.19 16.46 15.46
N SER A 735 -16.40 16.66 14.41
CA SER A 735 -14.95 16.82 14.48
C SER A 735 -14.60 18.30 14.48
N VAL A 736 -14.02 18.79 15.57
CA VAL A 736 -13.75 20.22 15.78
C VAL A 736 -12.26 20.40 16.01
N SER A 737 -11.52 20.59 14.91
CA SER A 737 -10.06 20.71 14.91
C SER A 737 -9.58 22.15 15.10
N LEU A 738 -10.23 22.85 16.03
CA LEU A 738 -9.93 24.23 16.42
C LEU A 738 -9.98 24.36 17.95
N GLY A 739 -9.40 25.42 18.50
CA GLY A 739 -9.43 25.68 19.94
C GLY A 739 -8.67 26.95 20.29
N GLY A 740 -9.14 27.63 21.34
CA GLY A 740 -8.50 28.81 21.91
C GLY A 740 -7.73 28.49 23.20
N ALA A 741 -7.26 29.55 23.87
CA ALA A 741 -6.79 29.43 25.24
C ALA A 741 -7.94 28.91 26.14
N PRO A 742 -7.67 27.98 27.07
CA PRO A 742 -8.71 27.42 27.92
C PRO A 742 -9.33 28.51 28.80
N ALA A 743 -10.65 28.66 28.73
CA ALA A 743 -11.40 29.61 29.52
C ALA A 743 -12.46 28.92 30.39
N GLU A 744 -13.08 29.69 31.26
CA GLU A 744 -14.27 29.26 32.00
C GLU A 744 -15.39 28.89 31.00
N TYR A 745 -16.16 27.83 31.29
CA TYR A 745 -16.99 27.15 30.29
C TYR A 745 -18.11 28.00 29.65
N PHE A 746 -18.64 29.04 30.30
CA PHE A 746 -19.63 29.96 29.72
C PHE A 746 -19.01 31.13 28.95
N ARG A 747 -17.67 31.21 28.91
CA ARG A 747 -16.89 32.18 28.13
C ARG A 747 -16.10 31.53 26.98
N ASP A 748 -16.35 30.25 26.71
CA ASP A 748 -15.71 29.48 25.66
C ASP A 748 -16.78 29.03 24.65
N GLY A 749 -16.71 29.53 23.41
CA GLY A 749 -17.71 29.24 22.38
C GLY A 749 -17.78 27.77 21.99
N VAL A 750 -16.64 27.06 22.04
CA VAL A 750 -16.58 25.62 21.80
C VAL A 750 -17.25 24.88 22.95
N ALA A 751 -16.96 25.24 24.21
CA ALA A 751 -17.56 24.61 25.38
C ALA A 751 -19.09 24.79 25.39
N VAL A 752 -19.58 26.00 25.10
CA VAL A 752 -21.02 26.30 25.01
C VAL A 752 -21.68 25.52 23.88
N GLY A 753 -21.21 25.66 22.63
CA GLY A 753 -21.81 24.99 21.48
C GLY A 753 -21.80 23.46 21.62
N SER A 754 -20.70 22.91 22.12
CA SER A 754 -20.57 21.46 22.32
C SER A 754 -21.42 20.90 23.47
N PHE A 755 -21.70 21.69 24.52
CA PHE A 755 -22.61 21.26 25.58
C PHE A 755 -24.01 21.01 25.01
N HIS A 756 -24.50 21.95 24.19
CA HIS A 756 -25.79 21.79 23.51
C HIS A 756 -25.76 20.59 22.56
N ALA A 757 -24.69 20.41 21.78
CA ALA A 757 -24.56 19.26 20.88
C ALA A 757 -24.62 17.92 21.65
N VAL A 758 -23.87 17.78 22.74
CA VAL A 758 -23.88 16.57 23.58
C VAL A 758 -25.23 16.33 24.23
N ARG A 759 -25.92 17.38 24.68
CA ARG A 759 -27.30 17.28 25.20
C ARG A 759 -28.29 16.77 24.15
N HIS A 760 -28.06 17.07 22.88
CA HIS A 760 -28.83 16.55 21.75
C HIS A 760 -28.30 15.22 21.19
N GLY A 761 -27.39 14.55 21.90
CA GLY A 761 -26.88 13.22 21.54
C GLY A 761 -25.76 13.22 20.49
N VAL A 762 -25.23 14.40 20.13
CA VAL A 762 -24.12 14.56 19.19
C VAL A 762 -22.80 14.38 19.92
N THR A 763 -21.93 13.48 19.44
CA THR A 763 -20.60 13.30 20.03
C THR A 763 -19.65 14.36 19.48
N VAL A 764 -19.05 15.19 20.34
CA VAL A 764 -18.11 16.23 19.92
C VAL A 764 -16.68 15.84 20.28
N VAL A 765 -15.85 15.75 19.24
CA VAL A 765 -14.43 15.42 19.33
C VAL A 765 -13.63 16.67 19.00
N CYS A 766 -12.70 17.04 19.87
CA CYS A 766 -11.88 18.24 19.75
C CYS A 766 -10.39 17.90 19.82
N SER A 767 -9.59 18.67 19.12
CA SER A 767 -8.13 18.62 19.23
C SER A 767 -7.66 19.17 20.60
N ALA A 768 -6.57 18.64 21.16
CA ALA A 768 -6.04 19.10 22.45
C ALA A 768 -5.25 20.43 22.37
N GLY A 769 -4.80 20.82 21.17
CA GLY A 769 -3.93 21.97 20.94
C GLY A 769 -2.49 21.55 20.60
N ASN A 770 -1.76 22.45 19.95
CA ASN A 770 -0.41 22.23 19.46
C ASN A 770 0.65 23.08 20.22
N SER A 771 0.37 23.41 21.49
CA SER A 771 1.19 24.30 22.31
C SER A 771 2.04 23.56 23.36
N GLY A 772 2.17 22.23 23.24
CA GLY A 772 3.09 21.44 24.06
C GLY A 772 4.56 21.79 23.78
N PRO A 773 5.50 21.26 24.59
CA PRO A 773 5.31 20.18 25.56
C PRO A 773 5.02 20.63 27.00
N ASP A 774 4.91 21.94 27.26
CA ASP A 774 4.75 22.45 28.62
C ASP A 774 3.45 21.94 29.27
N ALA A 775 3.48 21.72 30.59
CA ALA A 775 2.32 21.27 31.35
C ALA A 775 1.22 22.35 31.37
N GLY A 776 -0.04 21.93 31.30
CA GLY A 776 -1.19 22.85 31.36
C GLY A 776 -1.46 23.62 30.07
N THR A 777 -0.93 23.14 28.94
CA THR A 777 -1.12 23.74 27.61
C THR A 777 -2.34 23.20 26.86
N VAL A 778 -3.06 22.23 27.45
CA VAL A 778 -4.26 21.62 26.86
C VAL A 778 -5.44 22.61 26.78
N SER A 779 -6.04 22.67 25.59
CA SER A 779 -7.26 23.41 25.28
C SER A 779 -8.47 22.47 25.22
N ASN A 780 -9.66 23.00 24.91
CA ASN A 780 -10.89 22.22 24.75
C ASN A 780 -11.17 21.35 25.99
N THR A 781 -11.13 21.96 27.17
CA THR A 781 -11.01 21.27 28.46
C THR A 781 -12.34 20.87 29.09
N ALA A 782 -13.46 21.20 28.45
CA ALA A 782 -14.79 20.87 28.95
C ALA A 782 -14.98 19.35 29.10
N PRO A 783 -15.67 18.87 30.16
CA PRO A 783 -15.76 17.44 30.44
C PRO A 783 -16.58 16.67 29.40
N TRP A 784 -17.59 17.30 28.80
CA TRP A 784 -18.45 16.70 27.77
C TRP A 784 -17.78 16.51 26.40
N LEU A 785 -16.63 17.15 26.16
CA LEU A 785 -15.82 16.98 24.95
C LEU A 785 -14.94 15.73 25.01
N VAL A 786 -14.70 15.08 23.86
CA VAL A 786 -13.58 14.13 23.69
C VAL A 786 -12.35 14.89 23.20
N THR A 787 -11.38 15.14 24.08
CA THR A 787 -10.17 15.93 23.77
C THR A 787 -9.01 15.02 23.39
N VAL A 788 -8.42 15.23 22.21
CA VAL A 788 -7.49 14.28 21.58
C VAL A 788 -6.08 14.84 21.47
N GLY A 789 -5.11 14.16 22.09
CA GLY A 789 -3.67 14.38 21.91
C GLY A 789 -3.12 13.69 20.66
N ALA A 790 -1.96 14.16 20.19
CA ALA A 790 -1.31 13.67 18.98
C ALA A 790 -0.11 12.78 19.27
N SER A 791 0.00 11.68 18.52
CA SER A 791 1.13 10.77 18.57
C SER A 791 1.62 10.39 17.17
N THR A 792 2.83 9.85 17.12
CA THR A 792 3.41 9.29 15.89
C THR A 792 2.75 7.98 15.47
N MET A 793 2.99 7.57 14.24
CA MET A 793 2.72 6.20 13.77
C MET A 793 4.04 5.54 13.37
N ASP A 794 3.99 4.28 12.96
CA ASP A 794 5.16 3.49 12.54
C ASP A 794 5.57 3.73 11.07
N ARG A 795 5.15 4.86 10.49
CA ARG A 795 5.60 5.36 9.19
C ARG A 795 6.44 6.60 9.39
N GLU A 796 7.59 6.62 8.74
CA GLU A 796 8.47 7.79 8.66
C GLU A 796 8.83 8.09 7.21
N PHE A 797 9.37 9.28 6.98
CA PHE A 797 9.92 9.68 5.69
C PHE A 797 11.42 9.98 5.78
N PRO A 798 12.30 8.96 5.96
CA PRO A 798 13.72 9.18 6.22
C PRO A 798 14.43 9.93 5.10
N ALA A 799 15.16 10.98 5.47
CA ALA A 799 16.14 11.68 4.63
C ALA A 799 17.41 11.89 5.46
N TYR A 800 18.52 11.28 5.05
CA TYR A 800 19.75 11.27 5.84
C TYR A 800 20.64 12.45 5.47
N LEU A 801 21.24 13.08 6.48
CA LEU A 801 22.41 13.93 6.30
C LEU A 801 23.67 13.06 6.43
N VAL A 802 24.44 12.95 5.35
CA VAL A 802 25.72 12.24 5.33
C VAL A 802 26.82 13.28 5.39
N LEU A 803 27.58 13.29 6.49
CA LEU A 803 28.67 14.22 6.72
C LEU A 803 29.94 13.78 5.98
N GLY A 804 30.87 14.70 5.76
CA GLY A 804 32.16 14.45 5.09
C GLY A 804 33.06 13.47 5.83
N ASN A 805 32.81 13.19 7.11
CA ASN A 805 33.43 12.11 7.89
C ASN A 805 32.66 10.78 7.81
N ASN A 806 31.74 10.64 6.85
CA ASN A 806 30.85 9.49 6.62
C ASN A 806 29.84 9.19 7.74
N LYS A 807 29.76 10.01 8.79
CA LYS A 807 28.70 9.87 9.79
C LYS A 807 27.35 10.19 9.16
N LYS A 808 26.41 9.25 9.29
CA LYS A 808 25.02 9.42 8.82
C LYS A 808 24.14 9.86 9.98
N ILE A 809 23.47 11.00 9.81
CA ILE A 809 22.45 11.49 10.73
C ILE A 809 21.09 11.24 10.07
N LYS A 810 20.22 10.52 10.79
CA LYS A 810 18.85 10.26 10.32
C LYS A 810 18.01 11.51 10.55
N GLY A 811 17.32 11.96 9.52
CA GLY A 811 16.27 12.96 9.63
C GLY A 811 15.04 12.58 8.82
N GLN A 812 14.05 13.46 8.73
CA GLN A 812 12.85 13.26 7.91
C GLN A 812 12.56 14.44 6.98
N SER A 813 11.95 14.15 5.82
CA SER A 813 11.60 15.16 4.83
C SER A 813 10.59 14.64 3.80
N LEU A 814 9.81 15.54 3.21
CA LEU A 814 8.94 15.26 2.06
C LEU A 814 9.31 16.17 0.87
N SER A 815 10.54 16.69 0.84
CA SER A 815 10.97 17.51 -0.29
C SER A 815 10.98 16.68 -1.59
N PRO A 816 10.33 17.17 -2.67
CA PRO A 816 10.47 16.56 -3.99
C PRO A 816 11.79 16.96 -4.67
N VAL A 817 12.52 17.93 -4.10
CA VAL A 817 13.76 18.46 -4.67
C VAL A 817 14.94 17.70 -4.09
N ARG A 818 15.87 17.28 -4.97
CA ARG A 818 17.05 16.51 -4.60
C ARG A 818 18.33 17.28 -4.89
N LEU A 819 19.34 17.10 -4.03
CA LEU A 819 20.70 17.51 -4.37
C LEU A 819 21.20 16.64 -5.53
N PRO A 820 21.93 17.22 -6.51
CA PRO A 820 22.74 16.44 -7.43
C PRO A 820 23.62 15.46 -6.66
N GLY A 821 23.45 14.15 -6.87
CA GLY A 821 24.15 13.14 -6.09
C GLY A 821 25.66 13.13 -6.35
N GLY A 822 26.49 12.50 -5.51
CA GLY A 822 27.94 12.44 -5.72
C GLY A 822 28.64 13.79 -5.68
N LYS A 823 28.16 14.72 -4.87
CA LYS A 823 28.95 15.89 -4.50
C LYS A 823 28.70 16.20 -3.05
N ASN A 824 29.78 16.45 -2.31
CA ASN A 824 29.69 17.05 -0.99
C ASN A 824 29.54 18.57 -1.14
N TYR A 825 28.61 19.12 -0.39
CA TYR A 825 28.38 20.54 -0.28
C TYR A 825 28.96 21.05 1.03
N PRO A 826 29.57 22.24 1.07
CA PRO A 826 29.97 22.83 2.34
C PRO A 826 28.74 23.04 3.23
N LEU A 827 28.89 22.77 4.53
CA LEU A 827 27.88 23.09 5.54
C LEU A 827 28.23 24.41 6.21
N ILE A 828 27.22 25.13 6.68
CA ILE A 828 27.40 26.34 7.49
C ILE A 828 26.29 26.43 8.53
N SER A 829 26.62 26.84 9.76
CA SER A 829 25.57 27.20 10.73
C SER A 829 24.94 28.52 10.33
N SER A 830 23.64 28.65 10.52
CA SER A 830 22.93 29.88 10.16
C SER A 830 23.44 31.11 10.93
N GLU A 831 23.95 30.93 12.15
CA GLU A 831 24.60 31.99 12.93
C GLU A 831 25.91 32.48 12.29
N GLN A 832 26.75 31.60 11.76
CA GLN A 832 27.96 31.98 11.01
C GLN A 832 27.61 32.70 9.69
N ALA A 833 26.46 32.36 9.11
CA ALA A 833 25.91 32.97 7.91
C ALA A 833 25.14 34.30 8.14
N LYS A 834 25.10 34.82 9.36
CA LYS A 834 24.34 36.02 9.73
C LYS A 834 24.69 37.23 8.87
N ALA A 835 23.66 37.90 8.35
CA ALA A 835 23.77 39.18 7.68
C ALA A 835 24.17 40.32 8.64
N ALA A 836 24.81 41.37 8.12
CA ALA A 836 25.23 42.52 8.93
C ALA A 836 24.05 43.15 9.71
N ASN A 837 22.88 43.26 9.07
CA ASN A 837 21.69 43.92 9.62
C ASN A 837 20.76 42.98 10.41
N ALA A 838 21.18 41.74 10.68
CA ALA A 838 20.39 40.75 11.41
C ALA A 838 20.98 40.44 12.78
N THR A 839 20.12 40.11 13.74
CA THR A 839 20.52 39.58 15.05
C THR A 839 20.92 38.11 14.96
N ALA A 840 21.69 37.62 15.93
CA ALA A 840 22.07 36.20 15.99
C ALA A 840 20.84 35.28 16.12
N SER A 841 19.81 35.69 16.87
CA SER A 841 18.57 34.92 17.02
C SER A 841 17.77 34.83 15.72
N GLN A 842 17.69 35.92 14.95
CA GLN A 842 17.03 35.92 13.63
C GLN A 842 17.75 34.98 12.66
N ALA A 843 19.09 35.05 12.61
CA ALA A 843 19.89 34.19 11.75
C ALA A 843 19.84 32.71 12.19
N ARG A 844 19.94 32.43 13.50
CA ARG A 844 19.77 31.08 14.06
C ARG A 844 18.49 30.41 13.56
N LEU A 845 17.40 31.19 13.48
CA LEU A 845 16.10 30.76 13.01
C LEU A 845 15.91 30.85 11.48
N CYS A 846 16.92 31.28 10.72
CA CYS A 846 16.84 31.46 9.27
C CYS A 846 15.60 32.27 8.86
N MET A 847 15.35 33.37 9.56
CA MET A 847 14.29 34.31 9.20
C MET A 847 14.60 34.96 7.84
N GLU A 848 13.57 35.38 7.13
CA GLU A 848 13.75 36.07 5.86
C GLU A 848 14.69 37.29 6.00
N GLY A 849 15.63 37.44 5.07
CA GLY A 849 16.64 38.51 5.08
C GLY A 849 17.75 38.38 6.13
N SER A 850 17.71 37.37 7.01
CA SER A 850 18.70 37.22 8.09
C SER A 850 20.03 36.59 7.67
N LEU A 851 20.08 35.99 6.48
CA LEU A 851 21.23 35.25 5.95
C LEU A 851 21.98 36.05 4.88
N GLU A 852 23.31 36.11 4.97
CA GLU A 852 24.16 36.80 4.01
C GLU A 852 24.38 35.94 2.75
N LYS A 853 23.93 36.44 1.58
CA LYS A 853 23.99 35.71 0.31
C LYS A 853 25.39 35.17 -0.02
N GLY A 854 26.42 35.99 0.14
CA GLY A 854 27.81 35.59 -0.14
C GLY A 854 28.33 34.45 0.75
N LYS A 855 27.80 34.31 1.98
CA LYS A 855 28.19 33.25 2.90
C LYS A 855 27.44 31.94 2.67
N VAL A 856 26.21 32.02 2.14
CA VAL A 856 25.27 30.90 2.00
C VAL A 856 25.28 30.27 0.60
N ALA A 857 25.60 31.05 -0.43
CA ALA A 857 25.57 30.59 -1.82
C ALA A 857 26.29 29.24 -2.00
N GLY A 858 25.57 28.23 -2.52
CA GLY A 858 26.13 26.90 -2.80
C GLY A 858 26.32 25.98 -1.59
N LYS A 859 25.85 26.36 -0.39
CA LYS A 859 26.03 25.60 0.86
C LYS A 859 24.74 24.99 1.40
N ILE A 860 24.89 23.96 2.22
CA ILE A 860 23.82 23.41 3.08
C ILE A 860 23.81 24.22 4.38
N VAL A 861 22.68 24.82 4.71
CA VAL A 861 22.56 25.66 5.92
C VAL A 861 21.91 24.86 7.04
N VAL A 862 22.54 24.87 8.22
CA VAL A 862 21.97 24.31 9.45
C VAL A 862 21.21 25.41 10.18
N CYS A 863 19.88 25.27 10.24
CA CYS A 863 18.97 26.19 10.92
C CYS A 863 18.35 25.51 12.14
N MET A 864 18.05 26.29 13.17
CA MET A 864 17.32 25.76 14.34
C MET A 864 15.81 25.91 14.17
N ARG A 865 15.06 24.90 14.64
CA ARG A 865 13.61 25.01 14.87
C ARG A 865 13.33 26.14 15.87
N GLY A 866 12.16 26.74 15.75
CA GLY A 866 11.72 27.83 16.62
C GLY A 866 10.48 28.52 16.07
N LYS A 867 10.39 29.84 16.27
CA LYS A 867 9.14 30.61 16.15
C LYS A 867 8.54 30.69 14.74
N ASN A 868 9.36 30.85 13.70
CA ASN A 868 8.88 30.95 12.32
C ASN A 868 8.69 29.56 11.67
N ALA A 869 7.89 29.48 10.62
CA ALA A 869 7.47 28.20 10.04
C ALA A 869 8.66 27.39 9.52
N ARG A 870 8.63 26.07 9.71
CA ARG A 870 9.75 25.17 9.34
C ARG A 870 10.11 25.27 7.85
N VAL A 871 9.10 25.34 6.99
CA VAL A 871 9.24 25.44 5.53
C VAL A 871 9.64 26.85 5.06
N GLU A 872 9.27 27.90 5.80
CA GLU A 872 9.70 29.28 5.55
C GLU A 872 11.22 29.44 5.70
N LYS A 873 11.83 28.73 6.67
CA LYS A 873 13.29 28.67 6.83
C LYS A 873 13.97 28.14 5.57
N GLY A 874 13.37 27.13 4.95
CA GLY A 874 13.84 26.59 3.68
C GLY A 874 13.80 27.66 2.59
N GLU A 875 12.66 28.33 2.44
CA GLU A 875 12.52 29.40 1.46
C GLU A 875 13.53 30.54 1.67
N ALA A 876 13.80 30.95 2.92
CA ALA A 876 14.81 31.94 3.25
C ALA A 876 16.22 31.49 2.82
N VAL A 877 16.58 30.23 3.09
CA VAL A 877 17.84 29.62 2.64
C VAL A 877 17.94 29.60 1.11
N ARG A 878 16.84 29.22 0.42
CA ARG A 878 16.77 29.20 -1.05
C ARG A 878 16.97 30.59 -1.64
N ARG A 879 16.29 31.62 -1.11
CA ARG A 879 16.42 33.03 -1.53
C ARG A 879 17.82 33.59 -1.30
N ALA A 880 18.53 33.09 -0.28
CA ALA A 880 19.91 33.45 0.01
C ALA A 880 20.94 32.70 -0.90
N GLY A 881 20.49 31.80 -1.76
CA GLY A 881 21.34 31.01 -2.68
C GLY A 881 21.84 29.69 -2.10
N GLY A 882 21.33 29.25 -0.95
CA GLY A 882 21.65 27.97 -0.34
C GLY A 882 21.05 26.81 -1.12
N VAL A 883 21.72 25.66 -1.10
CA VAL A 883 21.35 24.47 -1.89
C VAL A 883 20.69 23.38 -1.04
N GLY A 884 20.78 23.48 0.28
CA GLY A 884 20.24 22.49 1.21
C GLY A 884 19.89 23.10 2.57
N LEU A 885 18.95 22.50 3.29
CA LEU A 885 18.57 22.86 4.65
C LEU A 885 18.72 21.63 5.56
N VAL A 886 19.41 21.80 6.69
CA VAL A 886 19.26 20.89 7.83
C VAL A 886 18.52 21.66 8.90
N LEU A 887 17.32 21.21 9.25
CA LEU A 887 16.55 21.76 10.34
C LEU A 887 16.82 20.94 11.60
N ALA A 888 17.49 21.51 12.60
CA ALA A 888 17.73 20.86 13.87
C ALA A 888 16.72 21.31 14.93
N ASN A 889 16.15 20.37 15.67
CA ASN A 889 15.30 20.70 16.82
C ASN A 889 16.06 21.47 17.89
N ASP A 890 15.32 22.29 18.64
CA ASP A 890 15.75 22.83 19.91
C ASP A 890 15.47 21.83 21.05
N GLU A 891 15.93 22.15 22.26
CA GLU A 891 15.77 21.28 23.43
C GLU A 891 14.29 21.02 23.77
N ALA A 892 13.44 22.04 23.63
CA ALA A 892 12.01 21.94 23.92
C ALA A 892 11.29 20.97 22.98
N THR A 893 11.69 20.90 21.71
CA THR A 893 11.06 20.03 20.72
C THR A 893 11.67 18.62 20.66
N GLY A 894 12.82 18.42 21.32
CA GLY A 894 13.41 17.11 21.59
C GLY A 894 13.72 16.31 20.32
N ASN A 895 13.36 15.03 20.30
CA ASN A 895 13.68 14.09 19.22
C ASN A 895 12.52 13.83 18.26
N GLU A 896 11.46 14.63 18.31
CA GLU A 896 10.36 14.57 17.34
C GLU A 896 10.81 15.08 15.97
N MET A 897 10.71 14.25 14.93
CA MET A 897 10.94 14.69 13.56
C MET A 897 9.60 14.80 12.83
N ILE A 898 9.39 15.92 12.15
CA ILE A 898 8.23 16.15 11.28
C ILE A 898 8.74 16.24 9.84
N ALA A 899 8.18 15.41 8.98
CA ALA A 899 8.48 15.46 7.55
C ALA A 899 7.63 16.53 6.89
N ASP A 900 8.26 17.62 6.43
CA ASP A 900 7.59 18.70 5.70
C ASP A 900 7.97 18.70 4.21
N ALA A 901 7.06 19.21 3.38
CA ALA A 901 7.22 19.36 1.94
C ALA A 901 8.14 20.55 1.56
N HIS A 902 9.39 20.57 2.05
CA HIS A 902 10.32 21.68 1.80
C HIS A 902 10.53 21.97 0.30
N VAL A 903 10.69 23.26 -0.04
CA VAL A 903 10.91 23.77 -1.42
C VAL A 903 12.32 23.54 -1.96
N LEU A 904 13.23 23.04 -1.12
CA LEU A 904 14.60 22.68 -1.48
C LEU A 904 14.98 21.39 -0.74
N PRO A 905 16.09 20.72 -1.11
CA PRO A 905 16.56 19.54 -0.40
C PRO A 905 16.73 19.84 1.08
N ALA A 906 15.99 19.13 1.92
CA ALA A 906 15.98 19.39 3.35
C ALA A 906 15.91 18.11 4.15
N THR A 907 16.41 18.15 5.38
CA THR A 907 16.17 17.11 6.36
C THR A 907 16.00 17.70 7.76
N HIS A 908 15.01 17.20 8.48
CA HIS A 908 14.70 17.58 9.86
C HIS A 908 15.27 16.54 10.82
N VAL A 909 16.19 16.95 11.69
CA VAL A 909 16.93 16.07 12.60
C VAL A 909 16.57 16.31 14.06
N THR A 910 16.83 15.30 14.89
CA THR A 910 16.57 15.34 16.33
C THR A 910 17.42 16.39 17.05
N TYR A 911 17.03 16.77 18.28
CA TYR A 911 17.84 17.66 19.12
C TYR A 911 19.23 17.05 19.40
N SER A 912 19.28 15.77 19.79
CA SER A 912 20.55 15.09 20.07
C SER A 912 21.48 15.05 18.86
N ASP A 913 20.94 14.80 17.67
CA ASP A 913 21.72 14.81 16.45
C ASP A 913 22.10 16.23 16.01
N GLY A 914 21.25 17.21 16.28
CA GLY A 914 21.52 18.63 16.06
C GLY A 914 22.73 19.12 16.88
N VAL A 915 22.80 18.74 18.17
CA VAL A 915 23.97 19.02 19.02
C VAL A 915 25.23 18.38 18.46
N ALA A 916 25.15 17.11 18.05
CA ALA A 916 26.28 16.41 17.44
C ALA A 916 26.70 17.02 16.09
N LEU A 917 25.75 17.54 15.32
CA LEU A 917 26.00 18.22 14.05
C LEU A 917 26.72 19.56 14.26
N LEU A 918 26.26 20.38 15.21
CA LEU A 918 26.91 21.65 15.54
C LEU A 918 28.35 21.41 16.02
N ALA A 919 28.57 20.41 16.88
CA ALA A 919 29.92 20.03 17.29
C ALA A 919 30.81 19.59 16.11
N TYR A 920 30.25 18.91 15.11
CA TYR A 920 30.99 18.59 13.88
C TYR A 920 31.37 19.85 13.09
N LEU A 921 30.47 20.84 12.96
CA LEU A 921 30.78 22.10 12.27
C LEU A 921 31.97 22.83 12.93
N ASP A 922 32.08 22.76 14.26
CA ASP A 922 33.17 23.40 15.00
C ASP A 922 34.48 22.57 14.99
N SER A 923 34.39 21.26 14.74
CA SER A 923 35.53 20.34 14.74
C SER A 923 36.45 20.46 13.51
N THR A 924 35.99 21.11 12.43
CA THR A 924 36.74 21.21 11.17
C THR A 924 36.56 22.58 10.52
N ARG A 925 37.58 23.05 9.78
CA ARG A 925 37.52 24.30 9.01
C ARG A 925 36.78 24.17 7.68
N SER A 926 36.48 22.94 7.25
CA SER A 926 35.84 22.62 5.97
C SER A 926 34.69 21.61 6.12
N PRO A 927 33.69 21.90 6.97
CA PRO A 927 32.56 20.99 7.16
C PRO A 927 31.81 20.82 5.85
N SER A 928 31.57 19.56 5.48
CA SER A 928 30.86 19.22 4.23
C SER A 928 29.97 17.99 4.40
N GLY A 929 29.08 17.75 3.44
CA GLY A 929 28.14 16.63 3.43
C GLY A 929 27.06 16.77 2.35
N TYR A 930 26.10 15.85 2.34
CA TYR A 930 24.94 15.87 1.44
C TYR A 930 23.69 15.28 2.10
N ILE A 931 22.52 15.62 1.56
CA ILE A 931 21.21 15.12 2.01
C ILE A 931 20.72 14.06 1.02
N THR A 932 20.33 12.88 1.50
CA THR A 932 19.78 11.82 0.65
C THR A 932 18.35 12.15 0.22
N VAL A 933 17.91 11.53 -0.88
CA VAL A 933 16.50 11.58 -1.30
C VAL A 933 15.63 10.93 -0.21
N PRO A 934 14.49 11.54 0.17
CA PRO A 934 13.55 10.91 1.08
C PRO A 934 13.01 9.58 0.55
N ASN A 935 12.65 8.67 1.45
CA ASN A 935 11.87 7.47 1.12
C ASN A 935 10.73 7.27 2.12
N THR A 936 9.86 6.30 1.90
CA THR A 936 8.82 5.91 2.87
C THR A 936 9.27 4.67 3.62
N ALA A 937 9.42 4.78 4.94
CA ALA A 937 9.75 3.66 5.82
C ALA A 937 8.52 3.28 6.66
N LEU A 938 8.28 1.98 6.82
CA LEU A 938 7.19 1.42 7.63
C LEU A 938 7.76 0.57 8.77
N ASP A 939 6.91 0.21 9.72
CA ASP A 939 7.23 -0.59 10.91
C ASP A 939 8.34 0.01 11.77
N THR A 940 8.44 1.35 11.78
CA THR A 940 9.43 2.08 12.58
C THR A 940 9.15 1.96 14.08
N LYS A 941 10.21 2.02 14.87
CA LYS A 941 10.17 1.81 16.33
C LYS A 941 10.98 2.89 17.06
N PRO A 942 10.52 3.36 18.23
CA PRO A 942 9.23 3.04 18.86
C PRO A 942 8.06 3.79 18.19
N ALA A 943 6.90 3.15 18.11
CA ALA A 943 5.65 3.82 17.72
C ALA A 943 4.42 3.20 18.41
N PRO A 944 3.45 4.00 18.89
CA PRO A 944 3.47 5.46 18.91
C PRO A 944 4.32 6.01 20.07
N PHE A 945 4.83 7.22 19.92
CA PHE A 945 5.25 8.09 21.02
C PHE A 945 4.56 9.45 20.89
N MET A 946 4.51 10.23 21.98
CA MET A 946 3.80 11.51 21.99
C MET A 946 4.53 12.57 21.18
N ALA A 947 3.78 13.29 20.35
CA ALA A 947 4.29 14.45 19.62
C ALA A 947 4.69 15.56 20.60
N ALA A 948 5.79 16.26 20.33
CA ALA A 948 6.31 17.31 21.20
C ALA A 948 5.31 18.48 21.30
N PHE A 949 4.72 18.85 20.17
CA PHE A 949 3.74 19.94 20.10
C PHE A 949 2.40 19.58 20.76
N SER A 950 2.09 18.30 21.00
CA SER A 950 0.80 17.92 21.56
C SER A 950 0.63 18.55 22.93
N SER A 951 -0.36 19.44 23.07
CA SER A 951 -0.66 20.10 24.33
C SER A 951 -0.92 19.10 25.45
N GLN A 952 -0.43 19.42 26.65
CA GLN A 952 -0.43 18.53 27.81
C GLN A 952 -1.33 19.05 28.93
N GLY A 953 -1.89 18.11 29.70
CA GLY A 953 -2.52 18.40 30.98
C GLY A 953 -1.53 18.95 32.03
N PRO A 954 -2.02 19.28 33.23
CA PRO A 954 -3.40 19.12 33.71
C PRO A 954 -4.37 20.10 33.04
N ASN A 955 -5.67 19.80 33.13
CA ASN A 955 -6.73 20.76 32.82
C ASN A 955 -6.59 21.97 33.75
N THR A 956 -6.36 23.16 33.18
CA THR A 956 -6.16 24.40 33.94
C THR A 956 -7.46 25.00 34.48
N VAL A 957 -8.60 24.67 33.88
CA VAL A 957 -9.94 25.16 34.28
C VAL A 957 -10.52 24.31 35.40
N THR A 958 -10.47 22.98 35.26
CA THR A 958 -10.91 22.04 36.30
C THR A 958 -9.92 20.88 36.43
N PRO A 959 -8.87 21.01 37.27
CA PRO A 959 -7.83 20.00 37.43
C PRO A 959 -8.30 18.63 37.98
N GLN A 960 -9.54 18.56 38.47
CA GLN A 960 -10.23 17.32 38.88
C GLN A 960 -10.69 16.47 37.69
N ILE A 961 -10.62 17.00 36.46
CA ILE A 961 -10.92 16.29 35.21
C ILE A 961 -9.63 16.13 34.42
N LEU A 962 -9.23 14.89 34.14
CA LEU A 962 -8.02 14.59 33.36
C LEU A 962 -8.19 15.06 31.91
N LYS A 963 -7.18 15.77 31.38
CA LYS A 963 -7.05 16.10 29.96
C LYS A 963 -5.59 15.90 29.48
N PRO A 964 -5.37 15.55 28.19
CA PRO A 964 -6.38 15.16 27.21
C PRO A 964 -7.08 13.85 27.61
N ASP A 965 -8.17 13.48 26.93
CA ASP A 965 -8.94 12.26 27.24
C ASP A 965 -8.27 11.02 26.64
N ILE A 966 -7.76 11.15 25.41
CA ILE A 966 -7.26 10.06 24.58
C ILE A 966 -6.15 10.58 23.65
N THR A 967 -5.44 9.68 22.98
CA THR A 967 -4.48 10.01 21.93
C THR A 967 -4.68 9.15 20.69
N ALA A 968 -4.40 9.72 19.53
CA ALA A 968 -4.47 9.06 18.23
C ALA A 968 -3.31 9.51 17.31
N PRO A 969 -3.14 8.88 16.13
CA PRO A 969 -2.14 9.32 15.15
C PRO A 969 -2.40 10.76 14.70
N GLY A 970 -1.39 11.62 14.81
CA GLY A 970 -1.48 13.04 14.45
C GLY A 970 -0.20 13.63 13.85
N VAL A 971 0.79 12.80 13.50
CA VAL A 971 2.05 13.24 12.89
C VAL A 971 2.19 12.64 11.50
N SER A 972 2.43 13.50 10.51
CA SER A 972 2.62 13.17 9.09
C SER A 972 1.47 12.30 8.53
N ILE A 973 0.23 12.73 8.78
CA ILE A 973 -1.00 12.10 8.29
C ILE A 973 -1.23 12.53 6.83
N LEU A 974 -1.34 11.55 5.93
CA LEU A 974 -1.66 11.79 4.52
C LEU A 974 -3.18 11.72 4.32
N ALA A 975 -3.80 12.82 3.90
CA ALA A 975 -5.24 12.90 3.59
C ALA A 975 -5.50 13.86 2.43
N ALA A 976 -6.75 13.96 1.97
CA ALA A 976 -7.10 14.81 0.84
C ALA A 976 -6.81 16.28 1.15
N PHE A 977 -6.50 17.05 0.10
CA PHE A 977 -6.14 18.45 0.24
C PHE A 977 -6.84 19.31 -0.82
N THR A 978 -6.93 20.61 -0.56
CA THR A 978 -7.52 21.55 -1.50
C THR A 978 -6.67 21.69 -2.77
N GLY A 979 -7.33 21.91 -3.91
CA GLY A 979 -6.66 22.25 -5.16
C GLY A 979 -6.14 23.70 -5.23
N LEU A 980 -6.41 24.53 -4.21
CA LEU A 980 -6.08 25.98 -4.23
C LEU A 980 -4.78 26.36 -3.52
N ALA A 981 -4.42 25.64 -2.46
CA ALA A 981 -3.26 25.92 -1.62
C ALA A 981 -2.07 25.03 -1.99
N GLY A 982 -0.86 25.53 -1.75
CA GLY A 982 0.34 24.71 -1.83
C GLY A 982 0.51 23.82 -0.60
N PRO A 983 1.24 22.71 -0.70
CA PRO A 983 1.42 21.75 0.40
C PRO A 983 2.12 22.32 1.64
N THR A 984 2.73 23.50 1.53
CA THR A 984 3.31 24.23 2.67
C THR A 984 2.33 25.19 3.34
N GLY A 985 1.17 25.46 2.74
CA GLY A 985 0.21 26.49 3.18
C GLY A 985 0.69 27.93 2.98
N LEU A 986 1.90 28.15 2.45
CA LEU A 986 2.48 29.49 2.32
C LEU A 986 2.29 30.06 0.91
N ALA A 987 2.06 31.38 0.84
CA ALA A 987 1.73 32.08 -0.41
C ALA A 987 2.79 31.94 -1.51
N PHE A 988 4.07 31.71 -1.16
CA PHE A 988 5.13 31.54 -2.15
C PHE A 988 5.09 30.17 -2.86
N ASP A 989 4.34 29.20 -2.34
CA ASP A 989 4.34 27.83 -2.84
C ASP A 989 3.24 27.62 -3.89
N SER A 990 3.66 27.61 -5.15
CA SER A 990 2.78 27.40 -6.30
C SER A 990 2.49 25.94 -6.63
N ARG A 991 3.10 24.97 -5.93
CA ARG A 991 2.83 23.54 -6.15
C ARG A 991 1.39 23.22 -5.78
N ARG A 992 0.76 22.25 -6.45
CA ARG A 992 -0.59 21.76 -6.13
C ARG A 992 -0.59 20.26 -6.00
N VAL A 993 -1.28 19.76 -4.98
CA VAL A 993 -1.29 18.34 -4.61
C VAL A 993 -2.72 17.93 -4.26
N LEU A 994 -3.10 16.71 -4.62
CA LEU A 994 -4.42 16.16 -4.28
C LEU A 994 -4.47 15.63 -2.84
N PHE A 995 -3.31 15.25 -2.30
CA PHE A 995 -3.13 14.76 -0.94
C PHE A 995 -1.94 15.48 -0.31
N ASN A 996 -2.09 15.85 0.96
CA ASN A 996 -1.02 16.49 1.73
C ASN A 996 -0.73 15.72 3.01
N SER A 997 0.49 15.87 3.52
CA SER A 997 0.94 15.25 4.77
C SER A 997 1.05 16.31 5.87
N GLU A 998 0.14 16.28 6.83
CA GLU A 998 0.06 17.28 7.89
C GLU A 998 0.25 16.68 9.29
N SER A 999 0.65 17.53 10.23
CA SER A 999 0.89 17.15 11.63
C SER A 999 0.22 18.13 12.57
N GLY A 1000 -0.51 17.61 13.55
CA GLY A 1000 -1.22 18.39 14.54
C GLY A 1000 -2.21 17.53 15.32
N THR A 1001 -2.64 18.00 16.49
CA THR A 1001 -3.80 17.44 17.17
C THR A 1001 -5.06 17.53 16.29
N SER A 1002 -5.07 18.49 15.36
CA SER A 1002 -6.07 18.63 14.31
C SER A 1002 -6.21 17.40 13.40
N MET A 1003 -5.16 16.61 13.21
CA MET A 1003 -5.22 15.36 12.44
C MET A 1003 -5.55 14.15 13.33
N SER A 1004 -5.24 14.21 14.63
CA SER A 1004 -5.62 13.17 15.58
C SER A 1004 -7.12 13.21 15.96
N CYS A 1005 -7.70 14.40 16.04
CA CYS A 1005 -9.13 14.63 16.29
C CYS A 1005 -10.04 13.86 15.32
N PRO A 1006 -9.91 13.99 13.99
CA PRO A 1006 -10.76 13.30 13.03
C PRO A 1006 -10.56 11.78 13.03
N HIS A 1007 -9.40 11.26 13.45
CA HIS A 1007 -9.27 9.81 13.68
C HIS A 1007 -10.24 9.33 14.76
N VAL A 1008 -10.32 10.04 15.88
CA VAL A 1008 -11.25 9.70 16.97
C VAL A 1008 -12.70 9.97 16.58
N ALA A 1009 -12.97 11.02 15.79
CA ALA A 1009 -14.31 11.29 15.26
C ALA A 1009 -14.80 10.17 14.32
N GLY A 1010 -13.95 9.66 13.42
CA GLY A 1010 -14.28 8.52 12.57
C GLY A 1010 -14.56 7.25 13.39
N ILE A 1011 -13.79 6.99 14.45
CA ILE A 1011 -14.03 5.88 15.37
C ILE A 1011 -15.36 6.06 16.12
N ALA A 1012 -15.64 7.27 16.61
CA ALA A 1012 -16.91 7.59 17.25
C ALA A 1012 -18.10 7.39 16.29
N GLY A 1013 -17.94 7.73 15.01
CA GLY A 1013 -18.93 7.45 13.97
C GLY A 1013 -19.19 5.96 13.78
N LEU A 1014 -18.15 5.14 13.72
CA LEU A 1014 -18.31 3.67 13.67
C LEU A 1014 -18.98 3.11 14.93
N LEU A 1015 -18.64 3.63 16.11
CA LEU A 1015 -19.28 3.22 17.36
C LEU A 1015 -20.76 3.63 17.40
N LYS A 1016 -21.11 4.80 16.85
CA LYS A 1016 -22.50 5.24 16.72
C LYS A 1016 -23.28 4.39 15.72
N ALA A 1017 -22.67 3.99 14.61
CA ALA A 1017 -23.29 3.05 13.65
C ALA A 1017 -23.53 1.67 14.29
N LEU A 1018 -22.56 1.18 15.06
CA LEU A 1018 -22.64 -0.12 15.74
C LEU A 1018 -23.61 -0.10 16.94
N HIS A 1019 -23.64 1.02 17.66
CA HIS A 1019 -24.44 1.22 18.88
C HIS A 1019 -25.27 2.52 18.79
N PRO A 1020 -26.34 2.57 17.98
CA PRO A 1020 -27.07 3.81 17.71
C PRO A 1020 -27.66 4.50 18.94
N THR A 1021 -27.96 3.73 19.99
CA THR A 1021 -28.55 4.21 21.24
C THR A 1021 -27.54 4.68 22.27
N TRP A 1022 -26.23 4.50 22.03
CA TRP A 1022 -25.22 4.99 22.95
C TRP A 1022 -25.20 6.52 22.98
N SER A 1023 -25.09 7.04 24.20
CA SER A 1023 -24.87 8.46 24.46
C SER A 1023 -23.46 8.88 24.01
N PRO A 1024 -23.21 10.19 23.85
CA PRO A 1024 -21.85 10.71 23.66
C PRO A 1024 -20.88 10.26 24.77
N ALA A 1025 -21.34 10.18 26.02
CA ALA A 1025 -20.53 9.75 27.15
C ALA A 1025 -20.18 8.26 27.11
N ALA A 1026 -21.13 7.40 26.70
CA ALA A 1026 -20.88 5.98 26.52
C ALA A 1026 -19.83 5.73 25.40
N ILE A 1027 -19.95 6.43 24.27
CA ILE A 1027 -18.95 6.39 23.18
C ILE A 1027 -17.58 6.85 23.68
N LYS A 1028 -17.52 8.00 24.37
CA LYS A 1028 -16.30 8.50 25.00
C LYS A 1028 -15.69 7.48 25.96
N SER A 1029 -16.50 6.89 26.83
CA SER A 1029 -16.06 5.88 27.80
C SER A 1029 -15.50 4.64 27.10
N ALA A 1030 -16.14 4.13 26.06
CA ALA A 1030 -15.68 2.98 25.31
C ALA A 1030 -14.30 3.23 24.68
N ILE A 1031 -14.10 4.42 24.10
CA ILE A 1031 -12.81 4.86 23.54
C ILE A 1031 -11.73 4.94 24.62
N MET A 1032 -12.01 5.59 25.74
CA MET A 1032 -11.02 5.80 26.81
C MET A 1032 -10.65 4.49 27.52
N THR A 1033 -11.65 3.71 27.92
CA THR A 1033 -11.43 2.55 28.81
C THR A 1033 -10.75 1.36 28.13
N THR A 1034 -10.74 1.33 26.79
CA THR A 1034 -10.15 0.25 25.99
C THR A 1034 -8.78 0.61 25.39
N ALA A 1035 -8.31 1.84 25.63
CA ALA A 1035 -7.06 2.37 25.10
C ALA A 1035 -5.81 1.59 25.57
N ARG A 1036 -4.76 1.59 24.74
CA ARG A 1036 -3.44 1.01 25.09
C ARG A 1036 -2.47 2.10 25.56
N VAL A 1037 -1.55 1.75 26.44
CA VAL A 1037 -0.47 2.66 26.92
C VAL A 1037 0.92 2.19 26.53
N GLN A 1038 1.00 1.29 25.54
CA GLN A 1038 2.22 0.67 25.08
C GLN A 1038 2.51 1.00 23.62
N ASP A 1039 3.79 1.08 23.30
CA ASP A 1039 4.30 1.13 21.93
C ASP A 1039 4.33 -0.25 21.25
N ASN A 1040 4.75 -0.28 19.99
CA ASN A 1040 4.96 -1.49 19.20
C ASN A 1040 6.18 -2.32 19.63
N MET A 1041 6.95 -1.86 20.63
CA MET A 1041 7.95 -2.64 21.36
C MET A 1041 7.40 -3.21 22.68
N ARG A 1042 6.10 -3.03 22.95
CA ARG A 1042 5.40 -3.39 24.19
C ARG A 1042 5.92 -2.66 25.44
N ARG A 1043 6.66 -1.57 25.25
CA ARG A 1043 7.14 -0.70 26.33
C ARG A 1043 6.11 0.41 26.58
N PRO A 1044 6.11 1.04 27.77
CA PRO A 1044 5.29 2.23 28.00
C PRO A 1044 5.59 3.30 26.95
N MET A 1045 4.54 3.97 26.43
CA MET A 1045 4.73 5.05 25.46
C MET A 1045 5.64 6.15 26.04
N SER A 1046 6.50 6.70 25.19
CA SER A 1046 7.40 7.78 25.54
C SER A 1046 6.90 9.14 25.05
N ASN A 1047 7.49 10.22 25.56
CA ASN A 1047 7.37 11.56 25.00
C ASN A 1047 8.43 11.80 23.91
N SER A 1048 8.47 13.01 23.36
CA SER A 1048 9.44 13.42 22.33
C SER A 1048 10.90 13.39 22.78
N SER A 1049 11.17 13.37 24.09
CA SER A 1049 12.52 13.19 24.66
C SER A 1049 12.85 11.72 24.95
N PHE A 1050 12.01 10.78 24.51
CA PHE A 1050 12.08 9.35 24.82
C PHE A 1050 12.03 8.99 26.31
N LEU A 1051 11.54 9.91 27.14
CA LEU A 1051 11.18 9.64 28.53
C LEU A 1051 9.77 9.07 28.59
N ARG A 1052 9.45 8.32 29.65
CA ARG A 1052 8.12 7.74 29.84
C ARG A 1052 7.05 8.84 29.84
N ALA A 1053 6.07 8.74 28.94
CA ALA A 1053 4.94 9.66 28.91
C ALA A 1053 3.98 9.39 30.07
N THR A 1054 3.16 10.39 30.40
CA THR A 1054 2.20 10.31 31.50
C THR A 1054 0.77 10.44 30.98
N PRO A 1055 -0.25 10.13 31.81
CA PRO A 1055 -1.64 10.44 31.50
C PRO A 1055 -1.93 11.91 31.16
N PHE A 1056 -1.10 12.88 31.58
CA PHE A 1056 -1.25 14.27 31.11
C PHE A 1056 -0.81 14.46 29.67
N SER A 1057 -0.03 13.54 29.11
CA SER A 1057 0.32 13.54 27.70
C SER A 1057 -0.70 12.75 26.88
N TYR A 1058 -0.99 11.50 27.27
CA TYR A 1058 -1.79 10.59 26.44
C TYR A 1058 -3.24 10.36 26.90
N GLY A 1059 -3.65 10.97 28.02
CA GLY A 1059 -4.95 10.71 28.64
C GLY A 1059 -5.10 9.25 29.09
N ALA A 1060 -6.13 8.58 28.58
CA ALA A 1060 -6.32 7.16 28.79
C ALA A 1060 -5.33 6.30 27.98
N GLY A 1061 -4.77 6.81 26.88
CA GLY A 1061 -3.78 6.10 26.06
C GLY A 1061 -4.04 6.27 24.55
N HIS A 1062 -3.39 5.44 23.75
CA HIS A 1062 -3.60 5.37 22.32
C HIS A 1062 -4.86 4.55 21.99
N VAL A 1063 -5.71 5.10 21.12
CA VAL A 1063 -7.02 4.52 20.76
C VAL A 1063 -6.91 3.11 20.17
N GLN A 1064 -7.94 2.29 20.44
CA GLN A 1064 -8.08 0.89 20.02
C GLN A 1064 -9.48 0.62 19.45
N PRO A 1065 -9.74 0.90 18.17
CA PRO A 1065 -11.09 0.87 17.60
C PRO A 1065 -11.80 -0.47 17.77
N GLY A 1066 -11.09 -1.58 17.48
CA GLY A 1066 -11.66 -2.92 17.59
C GLY A 1066 -12.04 -3.33 19.02
N ARG A 1067 -11.37 -2.77 20.05
CA ARG A 1067 -11.72 -3.03 21.46
C ARG A 1067 -12.83 -2.10 21.93
N ALA A 1068 -12.85 -0.84 21.47
CA ALA A 1068 -13.90 0.12 21.80
C ALA A 1068 -15.29 -0.34 21.27
N ALA A 1069 -15.33 -1.18 20.23
CA ALA A 1069 -16.57 -1.77 19.71
C ALA A 1069 -17.32 -2.65 20.73
N ASP A 1070 -16.60 -3.24 21.70
CA ASP A 1070 -17.13 -4.15 22.71
C ASP A 1070 -16.37 -3.93 24.04
N PRO A 1071 -16.64 -2.81 24.75
CA PRO A 1071 -15.87 -2.41 25.92
C PRO A 1071 -16.25 -3.19 27.19
N GLY A 1072 -17.38 -3.92 27.17
CA GLY A 1072 -17.96 -4.58 28.35
C GLY A 1072 -18.72 -3.60 29.25
N LEU A 1073 -18.03 -2.63 29.85
CA LEU A 1073 -18.65 -1.59 30.70
C LEU A 1073 -18.38 -0.19 30.16
N VAL A 1074 -19.33 0.73 30.40
CA VAL A 1074 -19.18 2.16 30.12
C VAL A 1074 -19.56 3.02 31.33
N TYR A 1075 -18.83 4.12 31.51
CA TYR A 1075 -19.16 5.21 32.42
C TYR A 1075 -20.10 6.16 31.70
N ASP A 1076 -21.38 5.79 31.65
CA ASP A 1076 -22.40 6.61 30.99
C ASP A 1076 -22.83 7.80 31.88
N MET A 1077 -23.20 8.91 31.24
CA MET A 1077 -23.74 10.10 31.90
C MET A 1077 -24.60 10.91 30.93
N ASN A 1078 -25.50 11.72 31.47
CA ASN A 1078 -26.41 12.56 30.70
C ASN A 1078 -26.18 14.06 30.97
N ALA A 1079 -26.98 14.91 30.32
CA ALA A 1079 -26.90 16.36 30.50
C ALA A 1079 -27.07 16.79 31.98
N THR A 1080 -27.93 16.12 32.74
CA THR A 1080 -28.17 16.41 34.16
C THR A 1080 -26.94 16.19 35.02
N ASP A 1081 -26.12 15.16 34.74
CA ASP A 1081 -24.85 14.94 35.44
C ASP A 1081 -23.89 16.13 35.20
N TYR A 1082 -23.81 16.64 33.98
CA TYR A 1082 -23.00 17.82 33.66
C TYR A 1082 -23.54 19.10 34.31
N LEU A 1083 -24.85 19.28 34.40
CA LEU A 1083 -25.45 20.41 35.14
C LEU A 1083 -25.12 20.34 36.63
N GLY A 1084 -25.16 19.15 37.23
CA GLY A 1084 -24.72 18.94 38.61
C GLY A 1084 -23.23 19.25 38.82
N PHE A 1085 -22.40 18.91 37.83
CA PHE A 1085 -20.99 19.31 37.81
C PHE A 1085 -20.79 20.82 37.69
N LEU A 1086 -21.57 21.53 36.87
CA LEU A 1086 -21.53 23.00 36.83
C LEU A 1086 -21.95 23.59 38.18
N CYS A 1087 -22.99 23.07 38.83
CA CYS A 1087 -23.32 23.49 40.20
C CYS A 1087 -22.15 23.28 41.19
N ALA A 1088 -21.37 22.20 41.03
CA ALA A 1088 -20.19 21.92 41.84
C ALA A 1088 -19.07 22.96 41.69
N LEU A 1089 -19.01 23.63 40.54
CA LEU A 1089 -18.04 24.68 40.24
C LEU A 1089 -18.51 26.07 40.67
N GLY A 1090 -19.74 26.21 41.18
CA GLY A 1090 -20.29 27.46 41.70
C GLY A 1090 -21.18 28.23 40.72
N TYR A 1091 -21.59 27.60 39.61
CA TYR A 1091 -22.58 28.19 38.70
C TYR A 1091 -23.95 28.23 39.36
N ASN A 1092 -24.61 29.40 39.34
CA ASN A 1092 -25.92 29.57 39.97
C ASN A 1092 -27.04 28.96 39.11
N SER A 1093 -28.03 28.33 39.76
CA SER A 1093 -29.26 27.83 39.17
C SER A 1093 -29.95 28.82 38.23
N SER A 1094 -29.94 30.13 38.53
CA SER A 1094 -30.53 31.15 37.65
C SER A 1094 -29.83 31.24 36.28
N VAL A 1095 -28.50 31.13 36.25
CA VAL A 1095 -27.71 31.17 35.00
C VAL A 1095 -27.82 29.85 34.24
N ILE A 1096 -27.79 28.72 34.96
CA ILE A 1096 -28.03 27.40 34.38
C ILE A 1096 -29.43 27.32 33.76
N ALA A 1097 -30.45 27.90 34.42
CA ALA A 1097 -31.81 27.93 33.92
C ALA A 1097 -31.92 28.73 32.60
N THR A 1098 -31.13 29.79 32.42
CA THR A 1098 -31.08 30.54 31.14
C THR A 1098 -30.43 29.74 30.01
N PHE A 1099 -29.51 28.82 30.33
CA PHE A 1099 -28.88 27.90 29.39
C PHE A 1099 -29.77 26.72 28.98
N MET A 1100 -30.90 26.52 29.64
CA MET A 1100 -31.86 25.45 29.38
C MET A 1100 -33.08 26.02 28.64
N ALA A 1101 -33.56 25.32 27.60
CA ALA A 1101 -34.66 25.80 26.76
C ALA A 1101 -35.94 26.14 27.56
N SER A 1102 -36.62 27.21 27.14
CA SER A 1102 -37.92 27.63 27.67
C SER A 1102 -38.96 26.51 27.53
N GLY A 1103 -39.51 26.04 28.66
CA GLY A 1103 -40.55 25.00 28.71
C GLY A 1103 -40.14 23.66 29.35
N GLN A 1104 -38.87 23.50 29.74
CA GLN A 1104 -38.41 22.37 30.57
C GLN A 1104 -38.35 22.81 32.06
N PRO A 1105 -38.53 21.89 33.03
CA PRO A 1105 -38.38 22.23 34.45
C PRO A 1105 -36.99 22.84 34.69
N SER A 1106 -36.93 23.99 35.37
CA SER A 1106 -35.63 24.60 35.68
C SER A 1106 -34.81 23.64 36.52
N TYR A 1107 -33.55 23.40 36.13
CA TYR A 1107 -32.65 22.59 36.92
C TYR A 1107 -32.21 23.40 38.15
N ALA A 1108 -32.66 22.99 39.34
CA ALA A 1108 -32.24 23.58 40.59
C ALA A 1108 -30.97 22.88 41.08
N CYS A 1109 -29.89 23.64 41.28
CA CYS A 1109 -28.70 23.11 41.92
C CYS A 1109 -29.06 22.52 43.30
N PRO A 1110 -28.62 21.30 43.60
CA PRO A 1110 -28.88 20.70 44.90
C PRO A 1110 -28.24 21.53 46.02
N ALA A 1111 -28.89 21.59 47.19
CA ALA A 1111 -28.41 22.36 48.35
C ALA A 1111 -26.98 21.99 48.78
N ARG A 1112 -26.55 20.77 48.44
CA ARG A 1112 -25.16 20.31 48.54
C ARG A 1112 -24.75 19.74 47.18
N PRO A 1113 -24.04 20.52 46.34
CA PRO A 1113 -23.49 20.02 45.09
C PRO A 1113 -22.55 18.83 45.33
N VAL A 1114 -22.60 17.84 44.45
CA VAL A 1114 -21.56 16.81 44.33
C VAL A 1114 -20.22 17.48 44.00
N ARG A 1115 -19.09 16.85 44.30
CA ARG A 1115 -17.79 17.47 44.04
C ARG A 1115 -17.40 17.26 42.57
N PRO A 1116 -16.57 18.14 41.99
CA PRO A 1116 -16.15 17.99 40.59
C PRO A 1116 -15.53 16.62 40.27
N GLU A 1117 -14.76 16.05 41.20
CA GLU A 1117 -14.16 14.71 41.05
C GLU A 1117 -15.17 13.55 41.08
N ASP A 1118 -16.41 13.78 41.53
CA ASP A 1118 -17.50 12.78 41.56
C ASP A 1118 -18.30 12.72 40.25
N LEU A 1119 -18.02 13.59 39.27
CA LEU A 1119 -18.56 13.43 37.91
C LEU A 1119 -18.22 12.01 37.43
N ASN A 1120 -19.16 11.31 36.79
CA ASN A 1120 -19.03 9.90 36.41
C ASN A 1120 -18.03 9.66 35.26
N TYR A 1121 -16.83 10.20 35.36
CA TYR A 1121 -15.82 10.24 34.32
C TYR A 1121 -14.99 8.94 34.28
N PRO A 1122 -14.56 8.46 33.11
CA PRO A 1122 -13.76 7.24 32.96
C PRO A 1122 -12.29 7.38 33.42
N SER A 1123 -11.98 8.39 34.25
CA SER A 1123 -10.70 8.60 34.91
C SER A 1123 -10.88 9.19 36.31
N PHE A 1124 -9.83 9.11 37.13
CA PHE A 1124 -9.78 9.72 38.46
C PHE A 1124 -8.65 10.76 38.50
N ALA A 1125 -8.97 12.02 38.81
CA ALA A 1125 -7.96 13.06 39.04
C ALA A 1125 -8.23 13.77 40.37
N LEU A 1126 -7.25 13.72 41.26
CA LEU A 1126 -7.27 14.30 42.60
C LEU A 1126 -6.10 15.29 42.76
N PRO A 1127 -6.26 16.55 42.31
CA PRO A 1127 -5.18 17.55 42.36
C PRO A 1127 -4.83 18.00 43.78
N HIS A 1128 -5.66 17.66 44.77
CA HIS A 1128 -5.52 18.08 46.16
C HIS A 1128 -5.88 16.94 47.13
N LEU A 1129 -4.95 15.99 47.31
CA LEU A 1129 -5.02 15.01 48.39
C LEU A 1129 -4.25 15.53 49.62
N SER A 1130 -4.84 15.43 50.81
CA SER A 1130 -4.20 15.92 52.02
C SER A 1130 -3.14 14.92 52.52
N PRO A 1131 -1.93 15.37 52.92
CA PRO A 1131 -0.86 14.51 53.43
C PRO A 1131 -1.17 13.90 54.80
N SER A 1132 -1.87 14.63 55.66
CA SER A 1132 -2.23 14.28 57.04
C SER A 1132 -3.75 14.15 57.25
N GLY A 1133 -4.54 14.20 56.16
CA GLY A 1133 -6.00 14.23 56.20
C GLY A 1133 -6.67 12.85 56.08
N GLY A 1134 -7.98 12.83 56.36
CA GLY A 1134 -8.84 11.67 56.13
C GLY A 1134 -8.88 11.23 54.66
N ALA A 1135 -9.19 9.96 54.43
CA ALA A 1135 -9.26 9.40 53.09
C ALA A 1135 -10.25 10.16 52.19
N ARG A 1136 -9.92 10.31 50.90
CA ARG A 1136 -10.79 10.92 49.90
C ARG A 1136 -11.49 9.80 49.12
N THR A 1137 -12.78 9.63 49.34
CA THR A 1137 -13.59 8.68 48.56
C THR A 1137 -14.21 9.39 47.36
N VAL A 1138 -14.27 8.74 46.21
CA VAL A 1138 -14.89 9.19 44.95
C VAL A 1138 -15.81 8.08 44.44
N THR A 1139 -17.03 8.40 44.03
CA THR A 1139 -18.01 7.41 43.54
C THR A 1139 -18.09 7.40 42.02
N ARG A 1140 -18.33 6.22 41.43
CA ARG A 1140 -18.59 6.02 40.00
C ARG A 1140 -19.74 5.06 39.80
N ARG A 1141 -20.41 5.19 38.66
CA ARG A 1141 -21.37 4.22 38.12
C ARG A 1141 -20.88 3.67 36.80
N VAL A 1142 -21.07 2.38 36.59
CA VAL A 1142 -20.78 1.72 35.32
C VAL A 1142 -22.00 0.96 34.84
N ARG A 1143 -22.31 1.09 33.56
CA ARG A 1143 -23.36 0.36 32.86
C ARG A 1143 -22.76 -0.82 32.11
N ASN A 1144 -23.36 -2.00 32.23
CA ASN A 1144 -22.98 -3.15 31.40
C ASN A 1144 -23.57 -3.02 29.99
N VAL A 1145 -22.70 -3.00 28.98
CA VAL A 1145 -23.08 -2.97 27.55
C VAL A 1145 -22.62 -4.23 26.81
N GLY A 1146 -21.90 -5.12 27.49
CA GLY A 1146 -21.54 -6.45 26.99
C GLY A 1146 -22.60 -7.50 27.34
N ALA A 1147 -22.33 -8.75 26.95
CA ALA A 1147 -23.21 -9.88 27.25
C ALA A 1147 -23.41 -10.05 28.78
N ALA A 1148 -24.61 -10.46 29.17
CA ALA A 1148 -24.99 -10.75 30.56
C ALA A 1148 -25.50 -12.21 30.70
N PRO A 1149 -25.38 -12.85 31.88
CA PRO A 1149 -24.81 -12.31 33.12
C PRO A 1149 -23.28 -12.19 33.06
N ALA A 1150 -22.74 -11.14 33.68
CA ALA A 1150 -21.30 -10.85 33.70
C ALA A 1150 -20.83 -10.43 35.10
N ALA A 1151 -19.62 -10.81 35.47
CA ALA A 1151 -19.00 -10.39 36.73
C ALA A 1151 -17.61 -9.83 36.48
N TYR A 1152 -17.34 -8.65 37.04
CA TYR A 1152 -16.08 -7.92 36.88
C TYR A 1152 -15.38 -7.77 38.22
N GLU A 1153 -14.07 -7.97 38.22
CA GLU A 1153 -13.21 -7.78 39.39
C GLU A 1153 -12.30 -6.56 39.22
N ALA A 1154 -12.17 -5.76 40.27
CA ALA A 1154 -11.31 -4.58 40.29
C ALA A 1154 -9.86 -4.95 40.59
N ARG A 1155 -8.94 -4.41 39.79
CA ARG A 1155 -7.49 -4.44 40.03
C ARG A 1155 -6.95 -3.02 40.01
N VAL A 1156 -6.10 -2.69 40.98
CA VAL A 1156 -5.54 -1.34 41.10
C VAL A 1156 -4.02 -1.42 41.08
N ASP A 1157 -3.42 -0.60 40.21
CA ASP A 1157 -2.02 -0.24 40.34
C ASP A 1157 -1.96 1.13 41.01
N GLU A 1158 -1.58 1.11 42.28
CA GLU A 1158 -1.58 2.29 43.15
C GLU A 1158 -0.58 3.34 42.66
N PRO A 1159 -0.97 4.64 42.64
CA PRO A 1159 0.01 5.72 42.46
C PRO A 1159 1.04 5.70 43.58
N HIS A 1160 2.29 6.03 43.25
CA HIS A 1160 3.38 6.08 44.23
C HIS A 1160 3.01 6.98 45.43
N GLY A 1161 3.16 6.48 46.66
CA GLY A 1161 2.84 7.22 47.88
C GLY A 1161 1.34 7.37 48.20
N VAL A 1162 0.43 6.71 47.47
CA VAL A 1162 -1.03 6.79 47.69
C VAL A 1162 -1.64 5.39 47.71
N SER A 1163 -2.37 5.02 48.77
CA SER A 1163 -3.15 3.79 48.80
C SER A 1163 -4.52 4.00 48.17
N VAL A 1164 -5.02 3.00 47.42
CA VAL A 1164 -6.29 3.06 46.70
C VAL A 1164 -7.14 1.81 46.98
N ALA A 1165 -8.32 2.01 47.56
CA ALA A 1165 -9.25 0.93 47.89
C ALA A 1165 -10.57 1.06 47.10
N VAL A 1166 -11.08 -0.04 46.54
CA VAL A 1166 -12.31 -0.07 45.73
C VAL A 1166 -13.39 -0.90 46.44
N ARG A 1167 -14.61 -0.37 46.56
CA ARG A 1167 -15.74 -1.05 47.21
C ARG A 1167 -17.06 -0.86 46.44
N PRO A 1168 -17.78 -1.94 46.08
CA PRO A 1168 -17.34 -3.35 46.15
C PRO A 1168 -16.16 -3.60 45.20
N SER A 1169 -15.32 -4.61 45.48
CA SER A 1169 -14.22 -5.01 44.60
C SER A 1169 -14.66 -5.93 43.45
N ARG A 1170 -15.93 -6.33 43.44
CA ARG A 1170 -16.56 -7.19 42.45
C ARG A 1170 -17.95 -6.65 42.11
N LEU A 1171 -18.26 -6.53 40.82
CA LEU A 1171 -19.55 -6.09 40.29
C LEU A 1171 -20.20 -7.24 39.52
N GLU A 1172 -21.46 -7.56 39.84
CA GLU A 1172 -22.21 -8.64 39.20
C GLU A 1172 -23.43 -8.08 38.48
N PHE A 1173 -23.44 -8.18 37.16
CA PHE A 1173 -24.53 -7.76 36.30
C PHE A 1173 -25.35 -8.97 35.86
N THR A 1174 -26.65 -8.89 36.07
CA THR A 1174 -27.66 -9.87 35.68
C THR A 1174 -28.22 -9.59 34.28
N ALA A 1175 -28.23 -8.32 33.85
CA ALA A 1175 -28.78 -7.91 32.55
C ALA A 1175 -27.87 -6.94 31.79
N VAL A 1176 -28.07 -6.85 30.47
CA VAL A 1176 -27.50 -5.78 29.64
C VAL A 1176 -28.24 -4.49 29.95
N GLY A 1177 -27.50 -3.39 30.13
CA GLY A 1177 -28.04 -2.08 30.50
C GLY A 1177 -28.14 -1.84 32.02
N GLU A 1178 -27.88 -2.85 32.85
CA GLU A 1178 -27.84 -2.70 34.30
C GLU A 1178 -26.67 -1.78 34.73
N GLU A 1179 -26.93 -0.90 35.68
CA GLU A 1179 -25.95 0.02 36.28
C GLU A 1179 -25.64 -0.37 37.71
N LEU A 1180 -24.35 -0.34 38.06
CA LEU A 1180 -23.90 -0.53 39.44
C LEU A 1180 -22.94 0.57 39.85
N GLU A 1181 -23.01 0.96 41.11
CA GLU A 1181 -22.12 1.95 41.71
C GLU A 1181 -20.93 1.29 42.42
N PHE A 1182 -19.80 1.98 42.45
CA PHE A 1182 -18.66 1.63 43.28
C PHE A 1182 -17.94 2.90 43.79
N ALA A 1183 -17.29 2.77 44.94
CA ALA A 1183 -16.54 3.82 45.57
C ALA A 1183 -15.03 3.51 45.53
N VAL A 1184 -14.22 4.51 45.21
CA VAL A 1184 -12.75 4.45 45.21
C VAL A 1184 -12.21 5.41 46.27
N THR A 1185 -11.45 4.89 47.22
CA THR A 1185 -10.95 5.64 48.38
C THR A 1185 -9.43 5.79 48.30
N PHE A 1186 -8.97 7.04 48.30
CA PHE A 1186 -7.58 7.43 48.18
C PHE A 1186 -7.05 7.94 49.52
N ARG A 1187 -5.87 7.49 49.93
CA ARG A 1187 -5.21 7.95 51.16
C ARG A 1187 -3.72 8.10 50.92
N ALA A 1188 -3.14 9.24 51.34
CA ALA A 1188 -1.70 9.44 51.27
C ALA A 1188 -1.02 8.50 52.27
N LYS A 1189 0.06 7.84 51.83
CA LYS A 1189 0.89 6.97 52.69
C LYS A 1189 1.96 7.85 53.34
N GLU A 1190 1.81 8.11 54.63
CA GLU A 1190 2.70 8.99 55.41
C GLU A 1190 4.18 8.65 55.17
N GLY A 1191 5.01 9.67 54.93
CA GLY A 1191 6.46 9.51 54.70
C GLY A 1191 6.88 8.96 53.34
N SER A 1192 5.95 8.68 52.41
CA SER A 1192 6.26 8.01 51.12
C SER A 1192 5.81 8.76 49.85
N PHE A 1193 5.44 10.03 49.96
CA PHE A 1193 5.08 10.90 48.84
C PHE A 1193 6.00 12.13 48.75
N LEU A 1194 6.23 12.61 47.52
CA LEU A 1194 6.86 13.91 47.27
C LEU A 1194 5.76 14.98 47.24
N ALA A 1195 5.82 15.93 48.19
CA ALA A 1195 4.79 16.95 48.32
C ALA A 1195 4.75 17.87 47.10
N GLY A 1196 3.58 18.06 46.51
CA GLY A 1196 3.36 18.94 45.36
C GLY A 1196 3.51 18.26 43.99
N GLU A 1197 4.02 17.02 43.91
CA GLU A 1197 4.15 16.29 42.64
C GLU A 1197 2.91 15.46 42.29
N TYR A 1198 2.63 15.34 40.99
CA TYR A 1198 1.61 14.43 40.47
C TYR A 1198 2.18 13.02 40.33
N VAL A 1199 1.44 12.04 40.86
CA VAL A 1199 1.71 10.61 40.75
C VAL A 1199 0.57 9.90 40.00
N PHE A 1200 0.92 8.81 39.33
CA PHE A 1200 0.02 8.15 38.37
C PHE A 1200 -0.18 6.67 38.69
N GLY A 1201 -1.40 6.17 38.49
CA GLY A 1201 -1.79 4.77 38.66
C GLY A 1201 -2.92 4.38 37.70
N ARG A 1202 -3.59 3.26 37.96
CA ARG A 1202 -4.78 2.85 37.18
C ARG A 1202 -5.71 1.93 37.97
N LEU A 1203 -7.00 2.01 37.66
CA LEU A 1203 -8.02 1.02 38.01
C LEU A 1203 -8.38 0.22 36.77
N VAL A 1204 -8.54 -1.10 36.89
CA VAL A 1204 -8.99 -1.98 35.80
C VAL A 1204 -10.08 -2.90 36.31
N TRP A 1205 -11.23 -2.92 35.63
CA TRP A 1205 -12.23 -3.97 35.78
C TRP A 1205 -12.01 -5.05 34.72
N SER A 1206 -11.99 -6.33 35.12
CA SER A 1206 -11.83 -7.48 34.21
C SER A 1206 -12.84 -8.59 34.48
N ASP A 1207 -13.36 -9.22 33.42
CA ASP A 1207 -14.34 -10.30 33.52
C ASP A 1207 -13.70 -11.68 33.74
N ALA A 1208 -14.23 -12.44 34.70
CA ALA A 1208 -13.60 -13.70 35.14
C ALA A 1208 -13.94 -14.93 34.25
N ARG A 1209 -15.14 -14.97 33.65
CA ARG A 1209 -15.68 -16.19 32.99
C ARG A 1209 -15.30 -16.34 31.51
N GLY A 1210 -14.55 -15.40 30.94
CA GLY A 1210 -14.14 -15.40 29.52
C GLY A 1210 -12.63 -15.36 29.28
N GLY A 1211 -11.81 -15.68 30.28
CA GLY A 1211 -10.34 -15.56 30.18
C GLY A 1211 -9.81 -14.11 30.21
N GLY A 1212 -10.57 -13.15 30.76
CA GLY A 1212 -10.19 -11.73 30.82
C GLY A 1212 -10.37 -10.98 29.49
N ARG A 1213 -11.45 -11.27 28.76
CA ARG A 1213 -11.76 -10.69 27.44
C ARG A 1213 -11.95 -9.17 27.53
N HIS A 1214 -12.71 -8.69 28.51
CA HIS A 1214 -12.96 -7.27 28.73
C HIS A 1214 -11.99 -6.71 29.77
N ARG A 1215 -11.41 -5.55 29.48
CA ARG A 1215 -10.50 -4.83 30.38
C ARG A 1215 -10.84 -3.35 30.35
N VAL A 1216 -11.63 -2.91 31.32
CA VAL A 1216 -12.14 -1.54 31.42
C VAL A 1216 -11.18 -0.75 32.30
N ARG A 1217 -10.26 -0.01 31.67
CA ARG A 1217 -9.16 0.67 32.36
C ARG A 1217 -9.44 2.17 32.54
N SER A 1218 -9.29 2.66 33.76
CA SER A 1218 -9.35 4.09 34.10
C SER A 1218 -8.01 4.58 34.66
N PRO A 1219 -7.39 5.62 34.08
CA PRO A 1219 -6.18 6.23 34.64
C PRO A 1219 -6.50 6.92 35.97
N VAL A 1220 -5.54 6.90 36.88
CA VAL A 1220 -5.59 7.55 38.20
C VAL A 1220 -4.45 8.56 38.27
N VAL A 1221 -4.77 9.80 38.65
CA VAL A 1221 -3.84 10.92 38.76
C VAL A 1221 -4.05 11.60 40.11
N VAL A 1222 -3.01 11.70 40.93
CA VAL A 1222 -3.12 12.23 42.29
C VAL A 1222 -1.97 13.19 42.58
N ARG A 1223 -2.24 14.30 43.27
CA ARG A 1223 -1.22 15.19 43.82
C ARG A 1223 -1.47 15.39 45.31
N VAL A 1224 -0.47 15.09 46.13
CA VAL A 1224 -0.52 15.30 47.59
C VAL A 1224 -0.01 16.71 47.91
N VAL A 1225 -0.83 17.53 48.58
CA VAL A 1225 -0.52 18.95 48.84
C VAL A 1225 -0.72 19.31 50.32
N ASP A 1226 0.29 19.89 50.96
CA ASP A 1226 0.23 20.34 52.36
C ASP A 1226 -0.53 21.68 52.51
N LYS A 1227 -1.27 21.84 53.62
CA LYS A 1227 -2.17 22.98 53.86
C LYS A 1227 -1.43 24.32 53.94
N LYS A 1228 -0.14 24.35 54.28
CA LYS A 1228 0.66 25.59 54.44
C LYS A 1228 0.95 26.32 53.11
N THR A 1229 0.93 25.62 51.98
CA THR A 1229 1.21 26.19 50.64
C THR A 1229 0.02 26.88 49.96
N ARG A 1230 -1.18 26.90 50.57
CA ARG A 1230 -2.35 27.61 50.03
C ARG A 1230 -2.24 29.15 50.02
N LYS A 1231 -1.24 29.74 50.70
CA LYS A 1231 -1.12 31.20 50.89
C LYS A 1231 -0.35 31.95 49.80
N ASN A 1232 0.44 31.28 48.95
CA ASN A 1232 1.12 31.95 47.86
C ASN A 1232 0.34 31.71 46.56
N GLY A 1233 -0.67 32.55 46.34
CA GLY A 1233 -1.36 32.64 45.06
C GLY A 1233 -0.35 32.96 43.97
N LEU A 1234 -0.19 32.03 43.03
CA LEU A 1234 0.20 32.42 41.68
C LEU A 1234 -1.08 32.97 41.01
N PRO A 1235 -1.04 34.19 40.44
CA PRO A 1235 -2.20 34.77 39.77
C PRO A 1235 -2.59 33.86 38.60
N ILE A 1236 -3.88 33.54 38.53
CA ILE A 1236 -4.48 32.98 37.32
C ILE A 1236 -4.55 34.18 36.36
N SER A 1237 -3.67 34.21 35.35
CA SER A 1237 -3.73 35.16 34.23
C SER A 1237 -4.43 34.51 33.04
#